data_AF-A0A3N5S6F3-F1
#
_entry.id   AF-A0A3N5S6F3-F1
#
_cell.length_a   1.000
_cell.length_b   1.000
_cell.length_c   1.000
_cell.angle_alpha   90.00
_cell.angle_beta   90.00
_cell.angle_gamma   90.00
#
_symmetry.space_group_name_H-M   'P 1'
#
loop_
_entity.id
_entity.type
_entity.pdbx_description
1 polymer ?
#
loop_
_entity_poly.entity_id
_entity_poly.type
_entity_poly.pdbx_seq_one_letter_code
_entity_poly.pdbx_strand_id
1 'polypeptide(L)'
;MIGTILNYRYRLEEMLGQGGMGVIYRSHDLLLERDVAVKLVSSSGLGSEGRAQLLHEAKAVARLNHPNIVSVFDAGEANGSPYVVMELLHGDVLFNRMPVDLAGGIRISRQICAALEHAHKNGIVHRDLKPENVLILEDGTVKLMDFGLARSVASRFTSDGMIVGTVFYMAPEIALRAVPDARADLYSLGVMMYEMASGQLPFKGDDPLAIISQHLYSPVIPPRAIKSNIPSSLDTLIVQLLNKGPEERIQSAEEVRKVLEILENLIRLEPKMISTEEELPGLNRLARGRLVGRERELSEMSAAWRQALVNEGQTFLVSGEPGIGKTRLVNELIARIAVTGGRVVSGVCYAEGGMPYAPIANMIQDSIQNHSHGLNLPDYVLSDLAAIVPNLQSAGGTRNPAYNPTVEQHQIFESVVAWATALAEKNPLLLFIDDIHWADSGTLFLLRHMARRALKMKLLIVATYREVELIEASPLHTVLHDLSRERLSQRIKLTRFDRKQSREMLVSMLSSQGDIAEDLVDAIYRETEGNPFFIEEVTKALIEEGKLCYTNECWLSEKVHEIDIPQSVRITIQTRLARLPEMTQEVLRIASFLGREFEFETLLTAAEIDEEDLIEAIENAERSQIIEEVHRGRHEQLAYTFVHALIPTTLKESTVGIRKIRMHRRVALAIEKVHPDDGAYYDALAHHYEMAGEASQAFTYYIKAAERALAVYANKEAEVYYRAALDLVDEGTEHPHLTAGLGEAMFRQGQFDQAGELWAKAIEAHRVTKNYDELARLYARRGRAAWFLNEVERGLAICLEGIDVLSEMNIDIDTVQTPGIASLLHETGRAYRFNNQEDKALPYCQKAMGIAEKLGLVEVQADSLATLGILNILSPEEAERSLERAVELSESAGLLVTAIRAHTNLGTAYHRKGMLKESAKQFSRGRELARRVGFYIWEFDQAVSLLDIEMDIGNLAFVGGEITKLIETIPELPSTSPSAIWAYVIESRYYRLIGDWETALKKIVDCYHFIQKKGMQKNLPWVSVPYALALIEMDRLDEAEKIIAEELLMDQQPDELQHLITRLLLCNLKIKQGDQAEARRVIDNLQSQELDRSDWLVDPLIKQSEAGVLASEGRWPEAFTLFQDVCDRFGGYGAYWWQAHALLQFGDAHMDCADPESIRQAKQIFMQALALFQNMPSEGYIRITQEKLRQLDRSDAAPI
;
A
#
# COMPACT_ATOMS: atom_id res chain seq x y z
N MET A 1 35.79 56.43 -38.00
CA MET A 1 36.50 55.55 -37.05
C MET A 1 37.73 54.94 -37.69
N ILE A 2 37.68 54.46 -38.94
CA ILE A 2 38.87 54.02 -39.67
C ILE A 2 39.91 55.16 -39.76
N GLY A 3 41.18 54.86 -39.50
CA GLY A 3 42.30 55.80 -39.39
C GLY A 3 42.52 56.38 -37.99
N THR A 4 41.57 56.25 -37.06
CA THR A 4 41.70 56.72 -35.68
C THR A 4 42.74 55.90 -34.91
N ILE A 5 43.57 56.56 -34.10
CA ILE A 5 44.52 55.90 -33.20
C ILE A 5 43.96 55.95 -31.77
N LEU A 6 43.61 54.78 -31.21
CA LEU A 6 43.12 54.65 -29.83
C LEU A 6 44.31 54.59 -28.85
N ASN A 7 44.21 55.36 -27.77
CA ASN A 7 45.23 55.48 -26.71
C ASN A 7 46.66 55.66 -27.26
N TYR A 8 46.79 56.43 -28.35
CA TYR A 8 48.05 56.66 -29.07
C TYR A 8 48.79 55.40 -29.57
N ARG A 9 48.13 54.24 -29.59
CA ARG A 9 48.76 52.95 -29.86
C ARG A 9 48.08 52.11 -30.93
N TYR A 10 46.75 52.00 -30.93
CA TYR A 10 46.04 51.09 -31.84
C TYR A 10 45.38 51.86 -32.97
N ARG A 11 45.89 51.71 -34.20
CA ARG A 11 45.30 52.36 -35.38
C ARG A 11 44.21 51.48 -35.98
N LEU A 12 42.97 51.95 -35.99
CA LEU A 12 41.84 51.23 -36.61
C LEU A 12 41.98 51.25 -38.14
N GLU A 13 41.95 50.09 -38.80
CA GLU A 13 42.15 49.98 -40.25
C GLU A 13 40.89 49.56 -41.00
N GLU A 14 40.31 48.43 -40.59
CA GLU A 14 39.22 47.79 -41.32
C GLU A 14 38.15 47.31 -40.34
N MET A 15 36.88 47.41 -40.71
CA MET A 15 35.79 46.93 -39.87
C MET A 15 35.52 45.45 -40.17
N LEU A 16 35.62 44.60 -39.16
CA LEU A 16 35.45 43.14 -39.28
C LEU A 16 34.00 42.69 -39.04
N GLY A 17 33.24 43.43 -38.21
CA GLY A 17 31.85 43.10 -37.91
C GLY A 17 31.17 44.09 -36.97
N GLN A 18 29.84 44.16 -37.03
CA GLN A 18 29.00 44.98 -36.16
C GLN A 18 27.88 44.14 -35.57
N GLY A 19 27.71 44.21 -34.25
CA GLY A 19 26.62 43.57 -33.52
C GLY A 19 26.00 44.50 -32.48
N GLY A 20 24.97 44.03 -31.77
CA GLY A 20 24.21 44.83 -30.80
C GLY A 20 25.02 45.38 -29.61
N MET A 21 26.22 44.83 -29.35
CA MET A 21 27.08 45.20 -28.23
C MET A 21 28.29 46.06 -28.65
N GLY A 22 28.54 46.25 -29.94
CA GLY A 22 29.70 47.01 -30.41
C GLY A 22 30.16 46.69 -31.84
N VAL A 23 31.25 47.32 -32.24
CA VAL A 23 31.87 47.16 -33.57
C VAL A 23 33.29 46.64 -33.41
N ILE A 24 33.68 45.63 -34.19
CA ILE A 24 35.01 45.04 -34.18
C ILE A 24 35.79 45.55 -35.40
N TYR A 25 37.03 45.98 -35.18
CA TYR A 25 37.96 46.46 -36.20
C TYR A 25 39.25 45.67 -36.21
N ARG A 26 39.79 45.34 -37.41
CA ARG A 26 41.22 45.06 -37.57
C ARG A 26 41.96 46.36 -37.31
N SER A 27 42.97 46.29 -36.46
CA SER A 27 43.78 47.43 -36.06
C SER A 27 45.24 47.05 -35.99
N HIS A 28 46.13 48.00 -36.23
CA HIS A 28 47.56 47.79 -36.10
C HIS A 28 48.06 48.36 -34.77
N ASP A 29 48.71 47.53 -33.94
CA ASP A 29 49.41 47.96 -32.72
C ASP A 29 50.72 48.63 -33.12
N LEU A 30 50.77 49.97 -33.06
CA LEU A 30 51.92 50.77 -33.49
C LEU A 30 53.14 50.61 -32.58
N LEU A 31 52.98 50.03 -31.38
CA LEU A 31 54.08 49.79 -30.46
C LEU A 31 54.71 48.41 -30.66
N LEU A 32 53.89 47.39 -30.91
CA LEU A 32 54.34 46.00 -31.11
C LEU A 32 54.40 45.56 -32.57
N GLU A 33 54.05 46.45 -33.50
CA GLU A 33 54.05 46.25 -34.96
C GLU A 33 53.31 44.97 -35.40
N ARG A 34 52.09 44.77 -34.89
CA ARG A 34 51.27 43.60 -35.21
C ARG A 34 49.80 43.94 -35.37
N ASP A 35 49.10 43.15 -36.16
CA ASP A 35 47.66 43.26 -36.32
C ASP A 35 46.93 42.63 -35.13
N VAL A 36 45.88 43.32 -34.69
CA VAL A 36 45.02 42.95 -33.55
C VAL A 36 43.56 43.21 -33.89
N ALA A 37 42.65 42.51 -33.22
CA ALA A 37 41.23 42.84 -33.25
C ALA A 37 40.91 43.81 -32.12
N VAL A 38 40.22 44.91 -32.43
CA VAL A 38 39.77 45.88 -31.44
C VAL A 38 38.25 45.96 -31.45
N LYS A 39 37.63 45.54 -30.35
CA LYS A 39 36.19 45.63 -30.12
C LYS A 39 35.86 46.93 -29.40
N LEU A 40 35.17 47.83 -30.09
CA LEU A 40 34.62 49.07 -29.53
C LEU A 40 33.20 48.80 -29.04
N VAL A 41 32.99 48.91 -27.73
CA VAL A 41 31.71 48.63 -27.09
C VAL A 41 30.81 49.87 -27.17
N SER A 42 29.53 49.68 -27.52
CA SER A 42 28.58 50.80 -27.61
C SER A 42 28.35 51.45 -26.24
N SER A 43 28.48 52.78 -26.17
CA SER A 43 28.34 53.57 -24.92
C SER A 43 26.89 53.93 -24.57
N SER A 44 25.92 53.63 -25.45
CA SER A 44 24.50 53.88 -25.24
C SER A 44 23.92 52.93 -24.18
N GLY A 45 23.69 53.45 -22.97
CA GLY A 45 23.04 52.73 -21.86
C GLY A 45 23.95 52.28 -20.71
N LEU A 46 25.28 52.42 -20.85
CA LEU A 46 26.23 52.10 -19.79
C LEU A 46 26.53 53.35 -18.93
N GLY A 47 26.09 53.33 -17.66
CA GLY A 47 26.52 54.30 -16.64
C GLY A 47 28.00 54.13 -16.25
N SER A 48 28.53 55.01 -15.39
CA SER A 48 29.94 54.96 -14.93
C SER A 48 30.32 53.63 -14.28
N GLU A 49 29.42 53.04 -13.50
CA GLU A 49 29.61 51.72 -12.87
C GLU A 49 29.65 50.58 -13.90
N GLY A 50 28.78 50.61 -14.90
CA GLY A 50 28.75 49.60 -15.97
C GLY A 50 30.03 49.60 -16.82
N ARG A 51 30.62 50.78 -17.04
CA ARG A 51 31.93 50.91 -17.73
C ARG A 51 33.08 50.38 -16.87
N ALA A 52 33.09 50.69 -15.57
CA ALA A 52 34.10 50.18 -14.65
C ALA A 52 34.05 48.65 -14.53
N GLN A 53 32.85 48.07 -14.48
CA GLN A 53 32.65 46.63 -14.41
C GLN A 53 33.07 45.91 -15.69
N LEU A 54 32.74 46.46 -16.86
CA LEU A 54 33.20 45.97 -18.15
C LEU A 54 34.74 45.93 -18.25
N LEU A 55 35.41 47.01 -17.85
CA LEU A 55 36.87 47.07 -17.83
C LEU A 55 37.48 46.12 -16.79
N HIS A 56 36.78 45.85 -15.68
CA HIS A 56 37.19 44.88 -14.67
C HIS A 56 37.10 43.44 -15.22
N GLU A 57 36.01 43.10 -15.92
CA GLU A 57 35.82 41.80 -16.56
C GLU A 57 36.83 41.57 -17.69
N ALA A 58 37.07 42.58 -18.54
CA ALA A 58 38.10 42.49 -19.58
C ALA A 58 39.51 42.24 -19.01
N LYS A 59 39.84 42.87 -17.87
CA LYS A 59 41.10 42.63 -17.14
C LYS A 59 41.16 41.24 -16.49
N ALA A 60 40.02 40.69 -16.07
CA ALA A 60 39.96 39.32 -15.55
C ALA A 60 40.20 38.30 -16.66
N VAL A 61 39.57 38.50 -17.83
CA VAL A 61 39.76 37.63 -19.01
C VAL A 61 41.18 37.73 -19.57
N ALA A 62 41.83 38.90 -19.53
CA ALA A 62 43.23 39.07 -19.95
C ALA A 62 44.24 38.24 -19.14
N ARG A 63 43.85 37.69 -17.98
CA ARG A 63 44.67 36.76 -17.18
C ARG A 63 44.56 35.32 -17.66
N LEU A 64 43.56 35.00 -18.48
CA LEU A 64 43.38 33.68 -19.06
C LEU A 64 44.33 33.53 -20.25
N ASN A 65 45.19 32.52 -20.18
CA ASN A 65 46.06 32.13 -21.28
C ASN A 65 45.83 30.66 -21.58
N HIS A 66 45.03 30.40 -22.62
CA HIS A 66 44.64 29.06 -22.99
C HIS A 66 44.47 28.97 -24.52
N PRO A 67 44.92 27.87 -25.17
CA PRO A 67 44.79 27.70 -26.62
C PRO A 67 43.34 27.81 -27.12
N ASN A 68 42.36 27.44 -26.31
CA ASN A 68 40.93 27.51 -26.65
C ASN A 68 40.18 28.77 -26.15
N ILE A 69 40.88 29.79 -25.67
CA ILE A 69 40.30 31.09 -25.28
C ILE A 69 40.96 32.18 -26.12
N VAL A 70 40.16 33.15 -26.59
CA VAL A 70 40.69 34.33 -27.28
C VAL A 70 41.50 35.18 -26.31
N SER A 71 42.77 35.41 -26.64
CA SER A 71 43.70 36.20 -25.84
C SER A 71 43.34 37.68 -25.88
N VAL A 72 43.12 38.28 -24.71
CA VAL A 72 42.93 39.73 -24.56
C VAL A 72 44.27 40.38 -24.22
N PHE A 73 44.73 41.30 -25.06
CA PHE A 73 46.01 41.96 -24.93
C PHE A 73 45.94 43.26 -24.14
N ASP A 74 44.86 44.02 -24.28
CA ASP A 74 44.68 45.31 -23.62
C ASP A 74 43.19 45.65 -23.50
N ALA A 75 42.83 46.51 -22.54
CA ALA A 75 41.49 47.05 -22.41
C ALA A 75 41.57 48.47 -21.85
N GLY A 76 40.85 49.41 -22.47
CA GLY A 76 40.92 50.82 -22.11
C GLY A 76 39.67 51.59 -22.51
N GLU A 77 39.73 52.90 -22.34
CA GLU A 77 38.67 53.81 -22.75
C GLU A 77 39.26 54.88 -23.66
N ALA A 78 38.60 55.13 -24.79
CA ALA A 78 38.99 56.17 -25.73
C ALA A 78 37.74 56.91 -26.20
N ASN A 79 37.76 58.24 -26.15
CA ASN A 79 36.63 59.10 -26.56
C ASN A 79 35.29 58.76 -25.87
N GLY A 80 35.32 58.30 -24.61
CA GLY A 80 34.11 57.96 -23.84
C GLY A 80 33.52 56.57 -24.14
N SER A 81 34.18 55.77 -24.99
CA SER A 81 33.79 54.40 -25.31
C SER A 81 34.85 53.41 -24.84
N PRO A 82 34.47 52.35 -24.11
CA PRO A 82 35.38 51.28 -23.75
C PRO A 82 35.76 50.45 -24.98
N TYR A 83 37.02 50.03 -25.03
CA TYR A 83 37.54 49.14 -26.07
C TYR A 83 38.32 47.98 -25.46
N VAL A 84 38.28 46.84 -26.13
CA VAL A 84 39.04 45.63 -25.79
C VAL A 84 39.87 45.22 -27.00
N VAL A 85 41.18 45.05 -26.79
CA VAL A 85 42.14 44.61 -27.79
C VAL A 85 42.42 43.13 -27.58
N MET A 86 42.24 42.34 -28.62
CA MET A 86 42.38 40.89 -28.60
C MET A 86 43.17 40.40 -29.81
N GLU A 87 43.59 39.14 -29.76
CA GLU A 87 44.21 38.49 -30.93
C GLU A 87 43.28 38.52 -32.15
N LEU A 88 43.85 38.84 -33.31
CA LEU A 88 43.13 38.75 -34.58
C LEU A 88 43.15 37.30 -35.05
N LEU A 89 41.97 36.70 -35.21
CA LEU A 89 41.81 35.31 -35.62
C LEU A 89 41.05 35.22 -36.94
N HIS A 90 41.44 34.25 -37.77
CA HIS A 90 40.79 33.95 -39.04
C HIS A 90 40.06 32.60 -38.93
N GLY A 91 38.74 32.63 -39.04
CA GLY A 91 37.88 31.45 -38.90
C GLY A 91 36.40 31.82 -38.98
N ASP A 92 35.53 30.81 -38.86
CA ASP A 92 34.06 30.99 -38.84
C ASP A 92 33.49 30.65 -37.47
N VAL A 93 32.41 31.32 -37.08
CA VAL A 93 31.64 30.97 -35.89
C VAL A 93 30.90 29.65 -36.07
N LEU A 94 30.76 28.86 -35.00
CA LEU A 94 30.08 27.56 -35.01
C LEU A 94 28.66 27.66 -35.58
N PHE A 95 27.95 28.76 -35.30
CA PHE A 95 26.62 29.03 -35.85
C PHE A 95 26.56 28.86 -37.39
N ASN A 96 27.57 29.32 -38.12
CA ASN A 96 27.63 29.23 -39.58
C ASN A 96 28.07 27.84 -40.09
N ARG A 97 28.60 26.99 -39.20
CA ARG A 97 29.08 25.63 -39.53
C ARG A 97 28.10 24.54 -39.15
N MET A 98 26.98 24.87 -38.53
CA MET A 98 25.93 23.90 -38.20
C MET A 98 25.05 23.59 -39.43
N PRO A 99 24.61 22.33 -39.62
CA PRO A 99 24.83 21.17 -38.76
C PRO A 99 26.24 20.56 -38.91
N VAL A 100 26.76 19.98 -37.82
CA VAL A 100 28.04 19.25 -37.79
C VAL A 100 27.81 17.74 -37.65
N ASP A 101 28.78 16.93 -38.07
CA ASP A 101 28.76 15.49 -37.82
C ASP A 101 29.01 15.18 -36.33
N LEU A 102 28.62 13.99 -35.88
CA LEU A 102 28.69 13.62 -34.47
C LEU A 102 30.13 13.68 -33.92
N ALA A 103 31.09 13.20 -34.70
CA ALA A 103 32.50 13.23 -34.35
C ALA A 103 33.03 14.68 -34.28
N GLY A 104 32.61 15.56 -35.18
CA GLY A 104 32.89 17.00 -35.13
C GLY A 104 32.28 17.67 -33.91
N GLY A 105 31.01 17.39 -33.59
CA GLY A 105 30.32 17.92 -32.43
C GLY A 105 31.01 17.54 -31.10
N ILE A 106 31.46 16.28 -30.97
CA ILE A 106 32.22 15.81 -29.81
C ILE A 106 33.57 16.53 -29.70
N ARG A 107 34.32 16.64 -30.81
CA ARG A 107 35.61 17.35 -30.84
C ARG A 107 35.49 18.82 -30.44
N ILE A 108 34.45 19.50 -30.94
CA ILE A 108 34.19 20.90 -30.63
C ILE A 108 33.83 21.05 -29.16
N SER A 109 32.92 20.23 -28.65
CA SER A 109 32.47 20.25 -27.24
C SER A 109 33.62 19.99 -26.28
N ARG A 110 34.57 19.11 -26.64
CA ARG A 110 35.77 18.82 -25.85
C ARG A 110 36.69 20.04 -25.71
N GLN A 111 36.92 20.77 -26.80
CA GLN A 111 37.72 22.00 -26.79
C GLN A 111 37.02 23.13 -26.02
N ILE A 112 35.68 23.22 -26.10
CA ILE A 112 34.88 24.14 -25.28
C ILE A 112 35.03 23.79 -23.79
N CYS A 113 34.94 22.51 -23.41
CA CYS A 113 35.14 22.08 -22.03
C CYS A 113 36.54 22.42 -21.52
N ALA A 114 37.59 22.28 -22.34
CA ALA A 114 38.95 22.66 -21.94
C ALA A 114 39.08 24.17 -21.65
N ALA A 115 38.43 25.01 -22.47
CA ALA A 115 38.37 26.45 -22.22
C ALA A 115 37.56 26.79 -20.94
N LEU A 116 36.38 26.20 -20.76
CA LEU A 116 35.55 26.41 -19.57
C LEU A 116 36.25 25.94 -18.30
N GLU A 117 36.91 24.77 -18.33
CA GLU A 117 37.69 24.24 -17.22
C GLU A 117 38.77 25.23 -16.76
N HIS A 118 39.51 25.82 -17.71
CA HIS A 118 40.54 26.82 -17.41
C HIS A 118 39.95 28.12 -16.84
N ALA A 119 38.85 28.61 -17.41
CA ALA A 119 38.18 29.82 -16.93
C ALA A 119 37.59 29.63 -15.53
N HIS A 120 36.89 28.52 -15.30
CA HIS A 120 36.25 28.17 -14.02
C HIS A 120 37.29 28.02 -12.90
N LYS A 121 38.46 27.40 -13.17
CA LYS A 121 39.59 27.31 -12.22
C LYS A 121 40.15 28.68 -11.82
N ASN A 122 39.99 29.69 -12.66
CA ASN A 122 40.37 31.08 -12.38
C ASN A 122 39.20 31.94 -11.83
N GLY A 123 38.07 31.30 -11.49
CA GLY A 123 36.89 31.96 -10.92
C GLY A 123 36.07 32.77 -11.95
N ILE A 124 36.25 32.51 -13.25
CA ILE A 124 35.57 33.23 -14.33
C ILE A 124 34.52 32.31 -14.96
N VAL A 125 33.26 32.77 -15.00
CA VAL A 125 32.11 32.07 -15.62
C VAL A 125 31.72 32.80 -16.91
N HIS A 126 31.44 32.09 -18.00
CA HIS A 126 31.17 32.66 -19.32
C HIS A 126 29.81 33.37 -19.40
N ARG A 127 28.75 32.74 -18.88
CA ARG A 127 27.36 33.25 -18.71
C ARG A 127 26.54 33.53 -19.99
N ASP A 128 27.18 33.58 -21.16
CA ASP A 128 26.52 33.76 -22.47
C ASP A 128 27.07 32.77 -23.51
N LEU A 129 27.20 31.49 -23.15
CA LEU A 129 27.73 30.48 -24.06
C LEU A 129 26.68 30.12 -25.13
N LYS A 130 27.04 30.27 -26.41
CA LYS A 130 26.17 30.02 -27.58
C LYS A 130 27.02 29.83 -28.84
N PRO A 131 26.49 29.26 -29.94
CA PRO A 131 27.27 28.98 -31.15
C PRO A 131 27.96 30.19 -31.79
N GLU A 132 27.42 31.40 -31.64
CA GLU A 132 28.02 32.64 -32.15
C GLU A 132 29.28 33.07 -31.40
N ASN A 133 29.45 32.60 -30.16
CA ASN A 133 30.61 32.91 -29.30
C ASN A 133 31.71 31.82 -29.37
N VAL A 134 31.60 30.89 -30.32
CA VAL A 134 32.56 29.81 -30.56
C VAL A 134 33.16 29.96 -31.95
N LEU A 135 34.41 30.39 -32.04
CA LEU A 135 35.14 30.55 -33.31
C LEU A 135 35.89 29.26 -33.65
N ILE A 136 35.81 28.82 -34.89
CA ILE A 136 36.51 27.64 -35.40
C ILE A 136 37.49 28.08 -36.49
N LEU A 137 38.78 27.95 -36.21
CA LEU A 137 39.86 28.30 -37.14
C LEU A 137 39.95 27.29 -38.29
N GLU A 138 40.72 27.63 -39.33
CA GLU A 138 40.93 26.76 -40.50
C GLU A 138 41.57 25.41 -40.13
N ASP A 139 42.40 25.38 -39.08
CA ASP A 139 43.06 24.17 -38.58
C ASP A 139 42.17 23.30 -37.66
N GLY A 140 40.92 23.72 -37.41
CA GLY A 140 39.97 23.03 -36.52
C GLY A 140 40.10 23.38 -35.04
N THR A 141 40.99 24.31 -34.68
CA THR A 141 41.09 24.84 -33.32
C THR A 141 39.86 25.66 -32.97
N VAL A 142 39.26 25.38 -31.80
CA VAL A 142 38.12 26.11 -31.26
C VAL A 142 38.58 27.19 -30.30
N LYS A 143 38.10 28.41 -30.45
CA LYS A 143 38.40 29.57 -29.62
C LYS A 143 37.10 30.16 -29.05
N LEU A 144 36.95 30.15 -27.72
CA LEU A 144 35.86 30.84 -27.03
C LEU A 144 36.15 32.35 -26.96
N MET A 145 35.15 33.14 -27.35
CA MET A 145 35.19 34.60 -27.33
C MET A 145 34.07 35.18 -26.45
N ASP A 146 34.18 36.46 -26.11
CA ASP A 146 33.11 37.22 -25.44
C ASP A 146 32.70 36.71 -24.04
N PHE A 147 33.69 36.31 -23.21
CA PHE A 147 33.51 36.01 -21.79
C PHE A 147 32.91 37.19 -21.02
N GLY A 148 31.61 37.12 -20.72
CA GLY A 148 30.93 37.98 -19.74
C GLY A 148 30.92 39.50 -20.02
N LEU A 149 31.58 40.00 -21.07
CA LEU A 149 31.79 41.43 -21.37
C LEU A 149 30.51 42.23 -21.67
N ALA A 150 29.33 41.68 -21.40
CA ALA A 150 28.08 42.36 -21.61
C ALA A 150 27.02 41.91 -20.60
N ARG A 151 27.11 42.40 -19.36
CA ARG A 151 26.03 43.25 -18.83
C ARG A 151 26.34 43.94 -17.51
N SER A 152 26.14 45.26 -17.53
CA SER A 152 25.40 45.94 -16.48
C SER A 152 23.96 45.39 -16.42
N VAL A 153 23.47 45.09 -15.23
CA VAL A 153 22.18 44.46 -14.92
C VAL A 153 20.94 45.22 -15.45
N ALA A 154 21.09 46.39 -16.09
CA ALA A 154 19.98 47.25 -16.51
C ALA A 154 19.28 46.89 -17.84
N SER A 155 19.86 46.09 -18.75
CA SER A 155 19.32 45.98 -20.13
C SER A 155 18.82 44.59 -20.55
N ARG A 156 17.91 43.95 -19.80
CA ARG A 156 17.16 42.77 -20.30
C ARG A 156 15.72 43.07 -20.73
N PHE A 157 15.28 44.32 -20.63
CA PHE A 157 14.02 44.78 -21.19
C PHE A 157 14.23 46.20 -21.73
N THR A 158 14.36 46.34 -23.05
CA THR A 158 14.06 47.62 -23.70
C THR A 158 12.55 47.76 -23.78
N SER A 159 12.05 48.98 -23.64
CA SER A 159 10.64 49.34 -23.62
C SER A 159 9.85 48.95 -24.88
N ASP A 160 10.53 48.48 -25.93
CA ASP A 160 9.95 48.06 -27.22
C ASP A 160 9.97 46.53 -27.48
N GLY A 161 10.21 45.69 -26.47
CA GLY A 161 9.82 44.27 -26.53
C GLY A 161 10.54 43.36 -27.55
N MET A 162 11.64 43.78 -28.19
CA MET A 162 12.45 42.90 -29.04
C MET A 162 13.67 42.36 -28.28
N ILE A 163 13.55 41.15 -27.74
CA ILE A 163 14.70 40.30 -27.39
C ILE A 163 14.91 39.36 -28.57
N VAL A 164 15.83 39.70 -29.48
CA VAL A 164 16.19 38.85 -30.62
C VAL A 164 17.40 37.99 -30.22
N GLY A 165 17.20 36.68 -30.10
CA GLY A 165 18.25 35.65 -30.28
C GLY A 165 18.83 34.97 -29.02
N THR A 166 18.84 35.58 -27.83
CA THR A 166 19.70 35.07 -26.71
C THR A 166 19.02 34.09 -25.74
N VAL A 167 17.72 33.84 -25.83
CA VAL A 167 17.01 33.04 -24.81
C VAL A 167 17.16 31.52 -24.95
N PHE A 168 17.50 31.03 -26.14
CA PHE A 168 17.51 29.59 -26.46
C PHE A 168 18.61 28.78 -25.77
N TYR A 169 19.71 29.41 -25.37
CA TYR A 169 20.83 28.75 -24.69
C TYR A 169 20.92 29.15 -23.21
N MET A 170 19.90 29.84 -22.69
CA MET A 170 19.93 30.42 -21.34
C MET A 170 19.70 29.36 -20.26
N ALA A 171 20.57 29.34 -19.24
CA ALA A 171 20.38 28.50 -18.07
C ALA A 171 19.18 28.96 -17.21
N PRO A 172 18.42 28.05 -16.58
CA PRO A 172 17.25 28.37 -15.73
C PRO A 172 17.54 29.42 -14.66
N GLU A 173 18.67 29.30 -13.96
CA GLU A 173 19.10 30.20 -12.90
C GLU A 173 19.44 31.61 -13.42
N ILE A 174 19.90 31.73 -14.67
CA ILE A 174 20.17 33.01 -15.32
C ILE A 174 18.84 33.72 -15.66
N ALA A 175 17.79 32.97 -16.01
CA ALA A 175 16.45 33.52 -16.24
C ALA A 175 15.81 33.99 -14.93
N LEU A 176 16.01 33.26 -13.83
CA LEU A 176 15.50 33.60 -12.49
C LEU A 176 16.29 34.72 -11.78
N ARG A 177 17.33 35.29 -12.42
CA ARG A 177 18.23 36.31 -11.84
C ARG A 177 18.97 35.86 -10.58
N ALA A 178 19.17 34.55 -10.39
CA ALA A 178 20.09 34.06 -9.38
C ALA A 178 21.54 34.36 -9.78
N VAL A 179 22.49 34.29 -8.84
CA VAL A 179 23.93 34.44 -9.13
C VAL A 179 24.41 33.14 -9.79
N PRO A 180 24.73 33.12 -11.10
CA PRO A 180 25.12 31.89 -11.77
C PRO A 180 26.56 31.51 -11.43
N ASP A 181 26.79 30.21 -11.20
CA ASP A 181 28.12 29.61 -11.09
C ASP A 181 28.52 28.89 -12.39
N ALA A 182 29.65 28.18 -12.36
CA ALA A 182 30.21 27.44 -13.50
C ALA A 182 29.20 26.48 -14.18
N ARG A 183 28.20 25.96 -13.45
CA ARG A 183 27.23 24.98 -13.95
C ARG A 183 26.19 25.59 -14.88
N ALA A 184 26.08 26.92 -14.90
CA ALA A 184 25.27 27.62 -15.89
C ALA A 184 25.87 27.49 -17.31
N ASP A 185 27.20 27.54 -17.43
CA ASP A 185 27.89 27.35 -18.72
C ASP A 185 27.73 25.91 -19.22
N LEU A 186 27.71 24.94 -18.30
CA LEU A 186 27.49 23.52 -18.62
C LEU A 186 26.08 23.25 -19.16
N TYR A 187 25.07 23.96 -18.64
CA TYR A 187 23.72 23.90 -19.17
C TYR A 187 23.66 24.44 -20.61
N SER A 188 24.25 25.62 -20.85
CA SER A 188 24.32 26.22 -22.18
C SER A 188 25.08 25.32 -23.17
N LEU A 189 26.15 24.66 -22.73
CA LEU A 189 26.86 23.64 -23.50
C LEU A 189 25.95 22.46 -23.82
N GLY A 190 25.15 21.98 -22.85
CA GLY A 190 24.16 20.93 -23.07
C GLY A 190 23.16 21.27 -24.17
N VAL A 191 22.69 22.52 -24.24
CA VAL A 191 21.80 22.99 -25.33
C VAL A 191 22.53 22.95 -26.68
N MET A 192 23.77 23.43 -26.74
CA MET A 192 24.57 23.39 -27.97
C MET A 192 24.85 21.96 -28.45
N MET A 193 25.19 21.05 -27.52
CA MET A 193 25.41 19.64 -27.83
C MET A 193 24.13 18.96 -28.33
N TYR A 194 22.99 19.28 -27.72
CA TYR A 194 21.68 18.82 -28.16
C TYR A 194 21.42 19.23 -29.61
N GLU A 195 21.66 20.49 -29.94
CA GLU A 195 21.43 21.03 -31.27
C GLU A 195 22.40 20.47 -32.31
N MET A 196 23.69 20.32 -31.97
CA MET A 196 24.68 19.68 -32.83
C MET A 196 24.35 18.20 -33.10
N ALA A 197 23.87 17.46 -32.10
CA ALA A 197 23.57 16.03 -32.24
C ALA A 197 22.24 15.77 -32.98
N SER A 198 21.17 16.46 -32.59
CA SER A 198 19.83 16.25 -33.15
C SER A 198 19.56 17.10 -34.40
N GLY A 199 20.27 18.21 -34.59
CA GLY A 199 20.00 19.23 -35.61
C GLY A 199 18.85 20.17 -35.26
N GLN A 200 18.33 20.13 -34.03
CA GLN A 200 17.22 20.96 -33.56
C GLN A 200 17.46 21.44 -32.13
N LEU A 201 16.94 22.61 -31.75
CA LEU A 201 16.97 23.08 -30.35
C LEU A 201 16.05 22.22 -29.45
N PRO A 202 16.41 22.01 -28.17
CA PRO A 202 15.61 21.22 -27.22
C PRO A 202 14.26 21.90 -26.87
N PHE A 203 14.20 23.22 -26.96
CA PHE A 203 13.01 24.03 -26.71
C PHE A 203 12.76 24.98 -27.87
N LYS A 204 11.48 25.15 -28.24
CA LYS A 204 11.06 25.94 -29.41
C LYS A 204 9.84 26.78 -29.05
N GLY A 205 9.76 28.00 -29.59
CA GLY A 205 8.60 28.87 -29.43
C GLY A 205 8.80 30.18 -30.17
N ASP A 206 7.69 30.83 -30.53
CA ASP A 206 7.73 32.11 -31.26
C ASP A 206 7.89 33.33 -30.32
N ASP A 207 7.71 33.11 -29.01
CA ASP A 207 7.83 34.13 -27.96
C ASP A 207 9.00 33.83 -27.01
N PRO A 208 9.92 34.79 -26.78
CA PRO A 208 11.01 34.64 -25.81
C PRO A 208 10.57 34.22 -24.40
N LEU A 209 9.40 34.65 -23.92
CA LEU A 209 8.89 34.22 -22.60
C LEU A 209 8.47 32.75 -22.60
N ALA A 210 7.91 32.25 -23.71
CA ALA A 210 7.56 30.84 -23.86
C ALA A 210 8.81 29.95 -23.84
N ILE A 211 9.89 30.38 -24.49
CA ILE A 211 11.18 29.68 -24.48
C ILE A 211 11.78 29.67 -23.07
N ILE A 212 11.78 30.81 -22.37
CA ILE A 212 12.24 30.90 -20.97
C ILE A 212 11.42 29.96 -20.07
N SER A 213 10.09 29.93 -20.21
CA SER A 213 9.23 29.02 -19.45
C SER A 213 9.59 27.55 -19.70
N GLN A 214 9.94 27.19 -20.94
CA GLN A 214 10.37 25.82 -21.26
C GLN A 214 11.73 25.47 -20.64
N HIS A 215 12.68 26.41 -20.65
CA HIS A 215 13.94 26.23 -19.92
C HIS A 215 13.71 26.02 -18.42
N LEU A 216 12.74 26.71 -17.80
CA LEU A 216 12.43 26.58 -16.37
C LEU A 216 11.69 25.29 -16.02
N TYR A 217 10.69 24.89 -16.82
CA TYR A 217 9.70 23.90 -16.38
C TYR A 217 9.47 22.73 -17.34
N SER A 218 9.79 22.88 -18.63
CA SER A 218 9.50 21.81 -19.60
C SER A 218 10.56 20.71 -19.56
N PRO A 219 10.15 19.43 -19.57
CA PRO A 219 11.09 18.32 -19.66
C PRO A 219 11.81 18.33 -21.02
N VAL A 220 13.06 17.88 -21.03
CA VAL A 220 13.87 17.76 -22.25
C VAL A 220 13.55 16.44 -22.93
N ILE A 221 13.19 16.47 -24.22
CA ILE A 221 13.04 15.25 -25.02
C ILE A 221 14.44 14.75 -25.37
N PRO A 222 14.86 13.51 -25.03
CA PRO A 222 16.22 13.03 -25.33
C PRO A 222 16.55 13.10 -26.84
N PRO A 223 17.74 13.57 -27.25
CA PRO A 223 18.07 13.73 -28.66
C PRO A 223 18.02 12.41 -29.45
N ARG A 224 18.27 11.26 -28.83
CA ARG A 224 18.16 9.93 -29.45
C ARG A 224 16.72 9.56 -29.85
N ALA A 225 15.71 10.17 -29.22
CA ALA A 225 14.32 10.04 -29.63
C ALA A 225 14.03 10.75 -30.97
N ILE A 226 14.87 11.72 -31.36
CA ILE A 226 14.79 12.44 -32.64
C ILE A 226 15.68 11.76 -33.69
N LYS A 227 16.91 11.38 -33.33
CA LYS A 227 17.86 10.70 -34.21
C LYS A 227 18.45 9.46 -33.52
N SER A 228 18.04 8.28 -33.95
CA SER A 228 18.37 7.01 -33.30
C SER A 228 19.85 6.60 -33.43
N ASN A 229 20.60 7.19 -34.37
CA ASN A 229 22.03 6.96 -34.58
C ASN A 229 22.92 7.72 -33.58
N ILE A 230 22.34 8.47 -32.63
CA ILE A 230 23.07 9.08 -31.52
C ILE A 230 23.38 7.99 -30.47
N PRO A 231 24.65 7.78 -30.10
CA PRO A 231 25.05 6.85 -29.05
C PRO A 231 24.35 7.15 -27.71
N SER A 232 23.90 6.13 -26.99
CA SER A 232 23.23 6.27 -25.68
C SER A 232 24.06 7.08 -24.69
N SER A 233 25.36 6.87 -24.68
CA SER A 233 26.26 7.55 -23.76
C SER A 233 26.38 9.05 -24.04
N LEU A 234 26.23 9.48 -25.30
CA LEU A 234 26.13 10.90 -25.65
C LEU A 234 24.74 11.47 -25.34
N ASP A 235 23.68 10.70 -25.57
CA ASP A 235 22.29 11.05 -25.22
C ASP A 235 22.14 11.33 -23.71
N THR A 236 22.65 10.42 -22.87
CA THR A 236 22.67 10.57 -21.41
C THR A 236 23.44 11.80 -20.96
N LEU A 237 24.63 12.04 -21.54
CA LEU A 237 25.45 13.20 -21.21
C LEU A 237 24.72 14.52 -21.49
N ILE A 238 24.08 14.63 -22.65
CA ILE A 238 23.32 15.82 -23.05
C ILE A 238 22.13 16.06 -22.10
N VAL A 239 21.38 15.00 -21.75
CA VAL A 239 20.23 15.12 -20.85
C VAL A 239 20.66 15.54 -19.44
N GLN A 240 21.74 14.97 -18.90
CA GLN A 240 22.28 15.33 -17.58
C GLN A 240 22.72 16.80 -17.51
N LEU A 241 23.33 17.34 -18.58
CA LEU A 241 23.71 18.76 -18.65
C LEU A 241 22.48 19.69 -18.65
N LEU A 242 21.34 19.22 -19.15
CA LEU A 242 20.10 19.98 -19.27
C LEU A 242 19.14 19.85 -18.08
N ASN A 243 19.58 19.22 -16.98
CA ASN A 243 18.82 19.18 -15.72
C ASN A 243 18.53 20.61 -15.20
N LYS A 244 17.35 20.79 -14.60
CA LYS A 244 16.88 22.13 -14.21
C LYS A 244 17.61 22.65 -12.98
N GLY A 245 17.77 21.80 -11.95
CA GLY A 245 18.57 22.08 -10.76
C GLY A 245 20.08 22.04 -11.10
N PRO A 246 20.86 23.09 -10.77
CA PRO A 246 22.32 23.07 -10.97
C PRO A 246 23.02 21.91 -10.23
N GLU A 247 22.52 21.50 -9.08
CA GLU A 247 23.00 20.36 -8.27
C GLU A 247 22.79 18.99 -8.92
N GLU A 248 21.86 18.88 -9.86
CA GLU A 248 21.55 17.64 -10.58
C GLU A 248 22.37 17.49 -11.87
N ARG A 249 23.14 18.52 -12.25
CA ARG A 249 24.00 18.50 -13.45
C ARG A 249 25.35 17.85 -13.13
N ILE A 250 26.13 17.58 -14.17
CA ILE A 250 27.56 17.30 -14.01
C ILE A 250 28.23 18.54 -13.41
N GLN A 251 29.09 18.35 -12.40
CA GLN A 251 29.51 19.46 -11.53
C GLN A 251 30.69 20.25 -12.10
N SER A 252 31.44 19.71 -13.07
CA SER A 252 32.61 20.39 -13.65
C SER A 252 32.80 20.14 -15.15
N ALA A 253 33.39 21.12 -15.85
CA ALA A 253 33.78 20.97 -17.26
C ALA A 253 34.84 19.87 -17.48
N GLU A 254 35.65 19.58 -16.46
CA GLU A 254 36.64 18.50 -16.49
C GLU A 254 35.97 17.12 -16.60
N GLU A 255 34.89 16.88 -15.83
CA GLU A 255 34.11 15.64 -15.89
C GLU A 255 33.46 15.45 -17.27
N VAL A 256 32.84 16.50 -17.81
CA VAL A 256 32.24 16.47 -19.16
C VAL A 256 33.30 16.16 -20.21
N ARG A 257 34.48 16.79 -20.11
CA ARG A 257 35.61 16.56 -21.03
C ARG A 257 36.08 15.11 -20.99
N LYS A 258 36.22 14.50 -19.82
CA LYS A 258 36.62 13.09 -19.66
C LYS A 258 35.62 12.13 -20.31
N VAL A 259 34.32 12.37 -20.12
CA VAL A 259 33.27 11.58 -20.78
C VAL A 259 33.39 11.72 -22.31
N LEU A 260 33.54 12.94 -22.82
CA LEU A 260 33.71 13.19 -24.26
C LEU A 260 34.98 12.55 -24.85
N GLU A 261 36.07 12.44 -24.09
CA GLU A 261 37.30 11.74 -24.51
C GLU A 261 37.09 10.23 -24.68
N ILE A 262 36.34 9.61 -23.77
CA ILE A 262 35.96 8.21 -23.88
C ILE A 262 35.09 8.01 -25.13
N LEU A 263 34.11 8.88 -25.34
CA LEU A 263 33.22 8.82 -26.51
C LEU A 263 33.97 9.01 -27.83
N GLU A 264 34.92 9.94 -27.91
CA GLU A 264 35.74 10.14 -29.10
C GLU A 264 36.59 8.91 -29.41
N ASN A 265 37.15 8.25 -28.40
CA ASN A 265 37.93 7.03 -28.57
C ASN A 265 37.08 5.84 -29.02
N LEU A 266 35.87 5.70 -28.46
CA LEU A 266 34.93 4.65 -28.88
C LEU A 266 34.52 4.82 -30.35
N ILE A 267 34.25 6.07 -30.78
CA ILE A 267 33.90 6.38 -32.18
C ILE A 267 35.10 6.23 -33.12
N ARG A 268 36.33 6.45 -32.64
CA ARG A 268 37.57 6.29 -33.45
C ARG A 268 38.05 4.84 -33.57
N LEU A 269 37.77 3.99 -32.57
CA LEU A 269 38.18 2.57 -32.56
C LEU A 269 37.29 1.69 -33.44
N GLU A 270 36.22 2.24 -34.02
CA GLU A 270 35.39 1.59 -35.04
C GLU A 270 35.62 2.16 -36.47
N PRO A 271 36.76 1.91 -37.15
CA PRO A 271 36.89 2.15 -38.57
C PRO A 271 36.80 0.82 -39.34
N LYS A 272 35.59 0.26 -39.47
CA LYS A 272 35.12 -0.72 -40.49
C LYS A 272 33.92 -1.50 -39.95
N MET A 273 32.72 -0.95 -40.04
CA MET A 273 31.46 -1.70 -40.13
C MET A 273 30.33 -0.74 -40.56
N ILE A 274 30.55 -0.02 -41.66
CA ILE A 274 29.46 0.68 -42.37
C ILE A 274 29.64 0.38 -43.85
N SER A 275 29.41 -0.88 -44.23
CA SER A 275 28.94 -1.32 -45.56
C SER A 275 29.28 -2.80 -45.74
N THR A 276 28.44 -3.68 -45.18
CA THR A 276 28.10 -4.95 -45.84
C THR A 276 26.64 -5.19 -45.55
N GLU A 277 25.90 -5.39 -46.62
CA GLU A 277 24.55 -5.92 -46.63
C GLU A 277 24.52 -7.19 -45.77
N GLU A 278 23.93 -7.10 -44.58
CA GLU A 278 23.26 -8.22 -43.94
C GLU A 278 21.77 -7.87 -43.93
N GLU A 279 21.04 -8.51 -44.83
CA GLU A 279 19.60 -8.72 -44.68
C GLU A 279 19.37 -9.43 -43.34
N LEU A 280 18.72 -8.75 -42.38
CA LEU A 280 17.85 -9.23 -41.28
C LEU A 280 18.02 -8.38 -40.01
N PRO A 281 16.98 -8.19 -39.17
CA PRO A 281 15.57 -8.04 -39.46
C PRO A 281 15.04 -6.68 -38.98
N GLY A 282 14.12 -6.06 -39.74
CA GLY A 282 13.37 -4.86 -39.35
C GLY A 282 12.49 -5.00 -38.09
N LEU A 283 12.59 -6.11 -37.37
CA LEU A 283 11.75 -6.46 -36.24
C LEU A 283 12.07 -5.74 -34.92
N ASN A 284 13.32 -5.35 -34.65
CA ASN A 284 13.65 -4.67 -33.38
C ASN A 284 13.22 -3.20 -33.32
N ARG A 285 12.70 -2.64 -34.43
CA ARG A 285 11.99 -1.34 -34.41
C ARG A 285 10.55 -1.46 -33.90
N LEU A 286 9.97 -2.67 -33.90
CA LEU A 286 8.56 -2.93 -33.60
C LEU A 286 8.22 -2.77 -32.11
N ALA A 287 9.17 -2.99 -31.20
CA ALA A 287 8.91 -2.97 -29.76
C ALA A 287 8.81 -1.55 -29.14
N ARG A 288 9.17 -0.49 -29.87
CA ARG A 288 9.14 0.91 -29.38
C ARG A 288 8.17 1.82 -30.15
N GLY A 289 7.19 1.23 -30.85
CA GLY A 289 6.18 1.94 -31.64
C GLY A 289 5.21 2.76 -30.78
N ARG A 290 4.59 3.76 -31.43
CA ARG A 290 3.51 4.62 -30.89
C ARG A 290 2.37 3.74 -30.35
N LEU A 291 1.81 4.05 -29.18
CA LEU A 291 0.60 3.36 -28.69
C LEU A 291 -0.55 3.65 -29.67
N VAL A 292 -1.15 2.60 -30.25
CA VAL A 292 -2.23 2.71 -31.25
C VAL A 292 -3.56 2.33 -30.63
N GLY A 293 -4.60 3.13 -30.86
CA GLY A 293 -6.00 2.77 -30.60
C GLY A 293 -6.36 2.62 -29.12
N ARG A 294 -5.52 3.13 -28.21
CA ARG A 294 -5.66 3.06 -26.75
C ARG A 294 -5.58 4.43 -26.07
N GLU A 295 -5.75 5.50 -26.84
CA GLU A 295 -5.61 6.87 -26.36
C GLU A 295 -6.65 7.21 -25.29
N ARG A 296 -7.85 6.64 -25.41
CA ARG A 296 -8.92 6.83 -24.43
C ARG A 296 -8.57 6.18 -23.10
N GLU A 297 -8.26 4.89 -23.13
CA GLU A 297 -7.91 4.10 -21.94
C GLU A 297 -6.70 4.71 -21.22
N LEU A 298 -5.66 5.10 -21.98
CA LEU A 298 -4.49 5.76 -21.42
C LEU A 298 -4.82 7.15 -20.85
N SER A 299 -5.72 7.91 -21.48
CA SER A 299 -6.17 9.20 -20.95
C SER A 299 -6.95 9.05 -19.65
N GLU A 300 -7.80 8.02 -19.53
CA GLU A 300 -8.53 7.70 -18.30
C GLU A 300 -7.56 7.37 -17.15
N MET A 301 -6.59 6.46 -17.38
CA MET A 301 -5.57 6.14 -16.38
C MET A 301 -4.64 7.33 -16.05
N SER A 302 -4.31 8.15 -17.03
CA SER A 302 -3.51 9.38 -16.82
C SER A 302 -4.29 10.43 -16.02
N ALA A 303 -5.61 10.50 -16.15
CA ALA A 303 -6.46 11.35 -15.33
C ALA A 303 -6.48 10.89 -13.87
N ALA A 304 -6.62 9.58 -13.64
CA ALA A 304 -6.54 9.01 -12.31
C ALA A 304 -5.18 9.22 -11.65
N TRP A 305 -4.08 9.09 -12.40
CA TRP A 305 -2.75 9.43 -11.89
C TRP A 305 -2.67 10.87 -11.38
N ARG A 306 -3.25 11.84 -12.11
CA ARG A 306 -3.32 13.24 -11.66
C ARG A 306 -4.14 13.43 -10.38
N GLN A 307 -5.17 12.62 -10.16
CA GLN A 307 -5.95 12.62 -8.91
C GLN A 307 -5.13 12.03 -7.75
N ALA A 308 -4.37 10.97 -7.99
CA ALA A 308 -3.48 10.39 -6.98
C ALA A 308 -2.41 11.40 -6.50
N LEU A 309 -1.96 12.34 -7.36
CA LEU A 309 -1.05 13.42 -6.95
C LEU A 309 -1.59 14.30 -5.80
N VAL A 310 -2.91 14.42 -5.67
CA VAL A 310 -3.60 15.24 -4.65
C VAL A 310 -4.24 14.40 -3.53
N ASN A 311 -3.73 13.18 -3.28
CA ASN A 311 -4.20 12.21 -2.28
C ASN A 311 -5.54 11.52 -2.58
N GLU A 312 -6.00 11.52 -3.83
CA GLU A 312 -7.16 10.75 -4.27
C GLU A 312 -6.70 9.52 -5.05
N GLY A 313 -6.25 8.49 -4.34
CA GLY A 313 -5.77 7.26 -4.96
C GLY A 313 -6.89 6.43 -5.58
N GLN A 314 -6.53 5.55 -6.52
CA GLN A 314 -7.48 4.72 -7.27
C GLN A 314 -6.91 3.35 -7.59
N THR A 315 -7.81 2.41 -7.92
CA THR A 315 -7.45 1.07 -8.41
C THR A 315 -8.04 0.84 -9.80
N PHE A 316 -7.22 0.41 -10.76
CA PHE A 316 -7.65 -0.01 -12.10
C PHE A 316 -7.47 -1.50 -12.30
N LEU A 317 -8.50 -2.11 -12.88
CA LEU A 317 -8.50 -3.50 -13.32
C LEU A 317 -8.54 -3.53 -14.85
N VAL A 318 -7.43 -3.89 -15.48
CA VAL A 318 -7.31 -3.94 -16.94
C VAL A 318 -7.56 -5.36 -17.43
N SER A 319 -8.69 -5.58 -18.10
CA SER A 319 -9.12 -6.89 -18.59
C SER A 319 -9.05 -7.01 -20.10
N GLY A 320 -8.89 -8.23 -20.61
CA GLY A 320 -9.00 -8.52 -22.04
C GLY A 320 -8.34 -9.84 -22.43
N GLU A 321 -8.51 -10.23 -23.69
CA GLU A 321 -7.98 -11.48 -24.24
C GLU A 321 -6.43 -11.53 -24.17
N PRO A 322 -5.82 -12.73 -24.23
CA PRO A 322 -4.38 -12.86 -24.40
C PRO A 322 -3.87 -12.09 -25.62
N GLY A 323 -2.72 -11.42 -25.50
CA GLY A 323 -2.11 -10.65 -26.60
C GLY A 323 -2.75 -9.29 -26.92
N ILE A 324 -3.81 -8.88 -26.22
CA ILE A 324 -4.58 -7.66 -26.53
C ILE A 324 -3.88 -6.33 -26.21
N GLY A 325 -2.69 -6.37 -25.56
CA GLY A 325 -1.89 -5.20 -25.22
C GLY A 325 -2.07 -4.64 -23.80
N LYS A 326 -2.54 -5.44 -22.83
CA LYS A 326 -2.71 -5.03 -21.42
C LYS A 326 -1.42 -4.45 -20.81
N THR A 327 -0.35 -5.25 -20.76
CA THR A 327 0.95 -4.82 -20.23
C THR A 327 1.55 -3.65 -21.02
N ARG A 328 1.37 -3.60 -22.35
CA ARG A 328 1.85 -2.48 -23.19
C ARG A 328 1.19 -1.15 -22.83
N LEU A 329 -0.13 -1.15 -22.57
CA LEU A 329 -0.87 0.04 -22.12
C LEU A 329 -0.34 0.55 -20.78
N VAL A 330 -0.14 -0.36 -19.81
CA VAL A 330 0.39 0.01 -18.49
C VAL A 330 1.84 0.49 -18.58
N ASN A 331 2.67 -0.12 -19.42
CA ASN A 331 4.05 0.34 -19.65
C ASN A 331 4.10 1.76 -20.26
N GLU A 332 3.13 2.12 -21.10
CA GLU A 332 3.00 3.49 -21.61
C GLU A 332 2.63 4.48 -20.49
N LEU A 333 1.77 4.06 -19.55
CA LEU A 333 1.47 4.85 -18.35
C LEU A 333 2.70 5.00 -17.44
N ILE A 334 3.45 3.91 -17.19
CA ILE A 334 4.71 3.91 -16.42
C ILE A 334 5.70 4.91 -17.01
N ALA A 335 5.88 4.91 -18.33
CA ALA A 335 6.75 5.86 -19.03
C ALA A 335 6.32 7.32 -18.79
N ARG A 336 5.02 7.63 -18.79
CA ARG A 336 4.51 8.97 -18.46
C ARG A 336 4.70 9.34 -16.99
N ILE A 337 4.52 8.38 -16.10
CA ILE A 337 4.68 8.57 -14.65
C ILE A 337 6.13 8.90 -14.30
N ALA A 338 7.09 8.21 -14.92
CA ALA A 338 8.52 8.46 -14.76
C ALA A 338 8.89 9.92 -15.09
N VAL A 339 8.28 10.50 -16.14
CA VAL A 339 8.47 11.92 -16.51
C VAL A 339 7.91 12.89 -15.46
N THR A 340 6.86 12.49 -14.73
CA THR A 340 6.27 13.32 -13.65
C THR A 340 6.93 13.12 -12.28
N GLY A 341 8.00 12.33 -12.18
CA GLY A 341 8.70 12.05 -10.92
C GLY A 341 7.97 11.05 -10.00
N GLY A 342 6.96 10.33 -10.52
CA GLY A 342 6.26 9.30 -9.77
C GLY A 342 7.11 8.05 -9.58
N ARG A 343 6.90 7.37 -8.46
CA ARG A 343 7.57 6.10 -8.17
C ARG A 343 6.74 4.95 -8.72
N VAL A 344 7.40 3.96 -9.31
CA VAL A 344 6.76 2.75 -9.85
C VAL A 344 7.36 1.54 -9.17
N VAL A 345 6.51 0.63 -8.71
CA VAL A 345 6.92 -0.68 -8.22
C VAL A 345 6.02 -1.72 -8.89
N SER A 346 6.63 -2.72 -9.50
CA SER A 346 5.93 -3.71 -10.33
C SER A 346 6.21 -5.13 -9.88
N GLY A 347 5.24 -6.01 -10.05
CA GLY A 347 5.32 -7.43 -9.72
C GLY A 347 4.45 -8.22 -10.68
N VAL A 348 4.86 -9.45 -10.97
CA VAL A 348 4.23 -10.31 -11.98
C VAL A 348 3.79 -11.60 -11.31
N CYS A 349 2.60 -12.08 -11.65
CA CYS A 349 2.11 -13.38 -11.23
C CYS A 349 2.41 -14.43 -12.32
N TYR A 350 2.85 -15.62 -11.91
CA TYR A 350 3.22 -16.70 -12.82
C TYR A 350 2.33 -17.92 -12.62
N ALA A 351 2.04 -18.64 -13.71
CA ALA A 351 1.14 -19.79 -13.71
C ALA A 351 1.73 -21.04 -13.02
N GLU A 352 3.05 -21.11 -12.91
CA GLU A 352 3.80 -22.28 -12.41
C GLU A 352 3.87 -22.33 -10.87
N GLY A 353 3.14 -21.45 -10.18
CA GLY A 353 3.25 -21.29 -8.74
C GLY A 353 4.39 -20.35 -8.35
N GLY A 354 4.58 -20.20 -7.05
CA GLY A 354 5.51 -19.27 -6.43
C GLY A 354 5.19 -19.10 -4.95
N MET A 355 6.12 -18.52 -4.20
CA MET A 355 5.88 -18.21 -2.78
C MET A 355 4.56 -17.45 -2.60
N PRO A 356 3.75 -17.74 -1.56
CA PRO A 356 2.60 -16.91 -1.25
C PRO A 356 3.01 -15.45 -1.12
N TYR A 357 2.22 -14.53 -1.68
CA TYR A 357 2.55 -13.11 -1.76
C TYR A 357 3.73 -12.75 -2.66
N ALA A 358 4.26 -13.68 -3.49
CA ALA A 358 5.42 -13.50 -4.35
C ALA A 358 5.48 -12.14 -5.08
N PRO A 359 4.45 -11.69 -5.82
CA PRO A 359 4.53 -10.43 -6.55
C PRO A 359 4.78 -9.24 -5.61
N ILE A 360 4.13 -9.22 -4.44
CA ILE A 360 4.30 -8.14 -3.45
C ILE A 360 5.62 -8.27 -2.69
N ALA A 361 6.05 -9.49 -2.36
CA ALA A 361 7.33 -9.75 -1.72
C ALA A 361 8.50 -9.24 -2.58
N ASN A 362 8.47 -9.50 -3.90
CA ASN A 362 9.46 -9.02 -4.86
C ASN A 362 9.46 -7.48 -4.94
N MET A 363 8.27 -6.86 -5.01
CA MET A 363 8.13 -5.40 -4.99
C MET A 363 8.76 -4.77 -3.74
N ILE A 364 8.54 -5.35 -2.56
CA ILE A 364 9.11 -4.88 -1.30
C ILE A 364 10.63 -5.02 -1.33
N GLN A 365 11.13 -6.17 -1.72
CA GLN A 365 12.56 -6.45 -1.80
C GLN A 365 13.27 -5.45 -2.74
N ASP A 366 12.75 -5.24 -3.95
CA ASP A 366 13.31 -4.32 -4.94
C ASP A 366 13.31 -2.86 -4.44
N SER A 367 12.25 -2.48 -3.72
CA SER A 367 12.14 -1.12 -3.17
C SER A 367 13.13 -0.83 -2.04
N ILE A 368 13.58 -1.86 -1.31
CA ILE A 368 14.53 -1.70 -0.21
C ILE A 368 15.97 -1.73 -0.73
N GLN A 369 16.27 -2.59 -1.71
CA GLN A 369 17.62 -2.70 -2.28
C GLN A 369 18.04 -1.46 -3.09
N ASN A 370 17.10 -0.82 -3.78
CA ASN A 370 17.40 0.32 -4.65
C ASN A 370 17.46 1.68 -3.94
N HIS A 371 17.30 1.73 -2.60
CA HIS A 371 17.31 2.97 -1.82
C HIS A 371 18.59 3.13 -0.99
N SER A 372 19.44 4.08 -1.40
CA SER A 372 20.68 4.46 -0.72
C SER A 372 20.50 5.19 0.63
N HIS A 373 19.27 5.62 0.95
CA HIS A 373 18.86 6.17 2.25
C HIS A 373 17.57 5.46 2.67
N GLY A 374 17.67 4.50 3.59
CA GLY A 374 16.62 3.53 3.92
C GLY A 374 15.23 4.13 4.18
N LEU A 375 14.19 3.35 3.87
CA LEU A 375 12.81 3.63 4.26
C LEU A 375 12.71 3.65 5.79
N ASN A 376 12.21 4.74 6.36
CA ASN A 376 12.05 4.87 7.81
C ASN A 376 10.78 4.13 8.27
N LEU A 377 10.83 2.80 8.26
CA LEU A 377 9.74 1.94 8.72
C LEU A 377 9.94 1.57 10.19
N PRO A 378 8.86 1.50 11.00
CA PRO A 378 8.95 1.00 12.37
C PRO A 378 9.46 -0.46 12.42
N ASP A 379 10.18 -0.81 13.50
CA ASP A 379 10.76 -2.17 13.66
C ASP A 379 9.71 -3.29 13.60
N TYR A 380 8.50 -3.04 14.11
CA TYR A 380 7.42 -4.01 14.04
C TYR A 380 6.96 -4.27 12.59
N VAL A 381 6.94 -3.22 11.74
CA VAL A 381 6.61 -3.37 10.31
C VAL A 381 7.69 -4.18 9.60
N LEU A 382 8.96 -3.90 9.87
CA LEU A 382 10.08 -4.66 9.30
C LEU A 382 10.05 -6.13 9.74
N SER A 383 9.70 -6.39 11.01
CA SER A 383 9.52 -7.75 11.52
C SER A 383 8.38 -8.49 10.83
N ASP A 384 7.24 -7.84 10.59
CA ASP A 384 6.09 -8.44 9.91
C ASP A 384 6.38 -8.69 8.43
N LEU A 385 7.00 -7.73 7.73
CA LEU A 385 7.40 -7.88 6.34
C LEU A 385 8.46 -8.98 6.15
N ALA A 386 9.29 -9.24 7.15
CA ALA A 386 10.24 -10.35 7.12
C ALA A 386 9.55 -11.73 7.07
N ALA A 387 8.25 -11.82 7.39
CA ALA A 387 7.49 -13.06 7.22
C ALA A 387 7.28 -13.41 5.73
N ILE A 388 7.02 -12.41 4.88
CA ILE A 388 6.82 -12.58 3.43
C ILE A 388 8.10 -12.34 2.62
N VAL A 389 9.07 -11.60 3.17
CA VAL A 389 10.40 -11.39 2.59
C VAL A 389 11.46 -11.86 3.60
N PRO A 390 11.82 -13.17 3.62
CA PRO A 390 12.72 -13.78 4.62
C PRO A 390 14.10 -13.12 4.74
N ASN A 391 14.42 -12.36 3.72
CA ASN A 391 15.69 -11.80 3.37
C ASN A 391 15.90 -10.38 3.92
N LEU A 392 14.87 -9.76 4.51
CA LEU A 392 15.00 -8.54 5.30
C LEU A 392 15.77 -8.83 6.61
N GLN A 393 16.92 -8.18 6.82
CA GLN A 393 17.57 -8.20 8.14
C GLN A 393 16.70 -7.41 9.13
N SER A 394 16.03 -8.09 10.06
CA SER A 394 15.45 -7.41 11.22
C SER A 394 16.57 -7.09 12.21
N ALA A 395 16.62 -5.85 12.70
CA ALA A 395 17.46 -5.49 13.82
C ALA A 395 16.87 -6.10 15.11
N GLY A 396 17.06 -7.40 15.32
CA GLY A 396 16.90 -8.06 16.63
C GLY A 396 15.51 -8.02 17.29
N GLY A 397 14.42 -7.75 16.57
CA GLY A 397 13.06 -7.86 17.11
C GLY A 397 12.62 -9.32 17.24
N THR A 398 12.21 -9.74 18.44
CA THR A 398 11.53 -11.03 18.65
C THR A 398 10.24 -11.06 17.86
N ARG A 399 10.06 -12.07 16.98
CA ARG A 399 8.78 -12.38 16.34
C ARG A 399 7.70 -12.49 17.43
N ASN A 400 6.60 -11.75 17.29
CA ASN A 400 5.43 -11.91 18.14
C ASN A 400 4.90 -13.35 17.99
N PRO A 401 4.73 -14.12 19.07
CA PRO A 401 4.09 -15.43 19.01
C PRO A 401 2.57 -15.32 18.78
N ALA A 402 2.02 -16.30 18.08
CA ALA A 402 0.72 -16.27 17.41
C ALA A 402 -0.49 -16.56 18.28
N TYR A 403 -1.69 -16.07 17.91
CA TYR A 403 -2.96 -16.66 18.41
C TYR A 403 -4.25 -16.48 17.60
N ASN A 404 -4.26 -15.73 16.50
CA ASN A 404 -5.41 -15.77 15.60
C ASN A 404 -4.95 -15.55 14.15
N PRO A 405 -5.09 -16.55 13.29
CA PRO A 405 -4.55 -16.51 11.94
C PRO A 405 -5.06 -15.41 11.02
N THR A 406 -6.32 -15.00 11.20
CA THR A 406 -6.89 -13.91 10.40
C THR A 406 -6.31 -12.56 10.87
N VAL A 407 -5.88 -12.47 12.14
CA VAL A 407 -5.30 -11.25 12.76
C VAL A 407 -3.92 -11.01 12.17
N GLU A 408 -3.13 -12.08 12.09
CA GLU A 408 -1.74 -11.99 11.65
C GLU A 408 -1.65 -11.81 10.14
N GLN A 409 -2.56 -12.41 9.37
CA GLN A 409 -2.72 -12.09 7.95
C GLN A 409 -3.03 -10.60 7.76
N HIS A 410 -3.96 -10.05 8.54
CA HIS A 410 -4.28 -8.63 8.46
C HIS A 410 -3.13 -7.74 8.94
N GLN A 411 -2.36 -8.16 9.95
CA GLN A 411 -1.17 -7.45 10.40
C GLN A 411 -0.10 -7.38 9.30
N ILE A 412 0.15 -8.48 8.59
CA ILE A 412 1.02 -8.47 7.39
C ILE A 412 0.45 -7.50 6.36
N PHE A 413 -0.87 -7.51 6.14
CA PHE A 413 -1.50 -6.60 5.17
C PHE A 413 -1.34 -5.13 5.56
N GLU A 414 -1.51 -4.79 6.84
CA GLU A 414 -1.29 -3.44 7.37
C GLU A 414 0.18 -3.04 7.29
N SER A 415 1.12 -3.96 7.51
CA SER A 415 2.55 -3.73 7.35
C SER A 415 2.93 -3.49 5.88
N VAL A 416 2.29 -4.19 4.93
CA VAL A 416 2.41 -3.88 3.49
C VAL A 416 1.81 -2.51 3.16
N VAL A 417 0.67 -2.15 3.74
CA VAL A 417 0.08 -0.81 3.58
C VAL A 417 1.00 0.28 4.15
N ALA A 418 1.62 0.04 5.31
CA ALA A 418 2.58 0.95 5.92
C ALA A 418 3.82 1.15 5.03
N TRP A 419 4.32 0.07 4.42
CA TRP A 419 5.38 0.13 3.41
C TRP A 419 4.97 0.97 2.19
N ALA A 420 3.80 0.71 1.61
CA ALA A 420 3.29 1.47 0.48
C ALA A 420 3.08 2.95 0.84
N THR A 421 2.64 3.23 2.07
CA THR A 421 2.45 4.58 2.60
C THR A 421 3.79 5.32 2.72
N ALA A 422 4.81 4.67 3.30
CA ALA A 422 6.15 5.25 3.41
C ALA A 422 6.77 5.54 2.05
N LEU A 423 6.53 4.67 1.06
CA LEU A 423 6.97 4.91 -0.31
C LEU A 423 6.24 6.08 -0.97
N ALA A 424 4.95 6.24 -0.69
CA ALA A 424 4.06 7.26 -1.24
C ALA A 424 4.20 8.66 -0.56
N GLU A 425 4.86 8.74 0.60
CA GLU A 425 4.94 9.96 1.41
C GLU A 425 5.63 11.11 0.65
N LYS A 426 6.79 10.83 0.05
CA LYS A 426 7.58 11.81 -0.71
C LYS A 426 7.12 11.96 -2.15
N ASN A 427 6.95 10.84 -2.85
CA ASN A 427 6.56 10.78 -4.26
C ASN A 427 5.34 9.88 -4.41
N PRO A 428 4.34 10.27 -5.23
CA PRO A 428 3.20 9.40 -5.52
C PRO A 428 3.66 8.06 -6.08
N LEU A 429 2.94 6.99 -5.72
CA LEU A 429 3.30 5.60 -6.00
C LEU A 429 2.31 4.98 -7.01
N LEU A 430 2.85 4.36 -8.05
CA LEU A 430 2.14 3.37 -8.88
C LEU A 430 2.57 1.97 -8.44
N LEU A 431 1.60 1.17 -8.01
CA LEU A 431 1.76 -0.26 -7.75
C LEU A 431 1.14 -1.04 -8.90
N PHE A 432 1.95 -1.74 -9.68
CA PHE A 432 1.51 -2.49 -10.85
C PHE A 432 1.65 -4.01 -10.65
N ILE A 433 0.53 -4.74 -10.64
CA ILE A 433 0.52 -6.21 -10.57
C ILE A 433 0.06 -6.80 -11.89
N ASP A 434 0.95 -7.46 -12.63
CA ASP A 434 0.61 -8.08 -13.91
C ASP A 434 0.05 -9.50 -13.71
N ASP A 435 -0.94 -9.87 -14.52
CA ASP A 435 -1.52 -11.20 -14.64
C ASP A 435 -2.10 -11.81 -13.34
N ILE A 436 -2.90 -11.03 -12.58
CA ILE A 436 -3.49 -11.44 -11.27
C ILE A 436 -4.42 -12.68 -11.32
N HIS A 437 -4.71 -13.22 -12.49
CA HIS A 437 -5.42 -14.51 -12.62
C HIS A 437 -4.56 -15.70 -12.18
N TRP A 438 -3.24 -15.53 -12.14
CA TRP A 438 -2.31 -16.50 -11.56
C TRP A 438 -1.92 -16.16 -10.12
N ALA A 439 -2.50 -15.12 -9.51
CA ALA A 439 -2.18 -14.76 -8.13
C ALA A 439 -2.75 -15.79 -7.13
N ASP A 440 -1.98 -16.06 -6.08
CA ASP A 440 -2.48 -16.81 -4.92
C ASP A 440 -3.59 -16.03 -4.20
N SER A 441 -4.40 -16.72 -3.41
CA SER A 441 -5.55 -16.12 -2.72
C SER A 441 -5.11 -15.07 -1.70
N GLY A 442 -3.97 -15.29 -1.03
CA GLY A 442 -3.35 -14.32 -0.13
C GLY A 442 -3.06 -13.00 -0.86
N THR A 443 -2.37 -13.05 -2.00
CA THR A 443 -2.10 -11.88 -2.85
C THR A 443 -3.39 -11.17 -3.27
N LEU A 444 -4.42 -11.92 -3.66
CA LEU A 444 -5.71 -11.35 -4.08
C LEU A 444 -6.44 -10.66 -2.92
N PHE A 445 -6.44 -11.26 -1.73
CA PHE A 445 -7.02 -10.64 -0.53
C PHE A 445 -6.23 -9.42 -0.09
N LEU A 446 -4.90 -9.44 -0.20
CA LEU A 446 -4.04 -8.29 0.05
C LEU A 446 -4.31 -7.16 -0.95
N LEU A 447 -4.48 -7.47 -2.25
CA LEU A 447 -4.88 -6.48 -3.26
C LEU A 447 -6.22 -5.83 -2.91
N ARG A 448 -7.23 -6.61 -2.49
CA ARG A 448 -8.51 -6.08 -2.01
C ARG A 448 -8.32 -5.15 -0.81
N HIS A 449 -7.49 -5.56 0.15
CA HIS A 449 -7.17 -4.78 1.34
C HIS A 449 -6.48 -3.46 1.01
N MET A 450 -5.48 -3.49 0.13
CA MET A 450 -4.78 -2.29 -0.35
C MET A 450 -5.71 -1.36 -1.11
N ALA A 451 -6.62 -1.88 -1.94
CA ALA A 451 -7.59 -1.07 -2.68
C ALA A 451 -8.50 -0.24 -1.76
N ARG A 452 -8.91 -0.79 -0.59
CA ARG A 452 -9.67 -0.06 0.44
C ARG A 452 -8.89 1.13 1.02
N ARG A 453 -7.57 0.96 1.19
CA ARG A 453 -6.67 2.00 1.74
C ARG A 453 -6.24 3.03 0.69
N ALA A 454 -6.10 2.61 -0.57
CA ALA A 454 -5.60 3.44 -1.66
C ALA A 454 -6.40 4.74 -1.86
N LEU A 455 -7.72 4.74 -1.61
CA LEU A 455 -8.60 5.90 -1.79
C LEU A 455 -8.16 7.17 -1.04
N LYS A 456 -7.37 7.02 0.03
CA LYS A 456 -6.88 8.14 0.88
C LYS A 456 -5.37 8.37 0.78
N MET A 457 -4.72 7.76 -0.21
CA MET A 457 -3.27 7.76 -0.37
C MET A 457 -2.86 8.34 -1.73
N LYS A 458 -1.60 8.78 -1.85
CA LYS A 458 -0.99 9.10 -3.16
C LYS A 458 -0.62 7.83 -3.93
N LEU A 459 -1.58 6.93 -4.10
CA LEU A 459 -1.39 5.57 -4.59
C LEU A 459 -2.32 5.28 -5.77
N LEU A 460 -1.75 4.88 -6.90
CA LEU A 460 -2.47 4.29 -8.02
C LEU A 460 -2.14 2.79 -8.05
N ILE A 461 -3.14 1.93 -7.95
CA ILE A 461 -2.98 0.48 -8.13
C ILE A 461 -3.48 0.13 -9.52
N VAL A 462 -2.68 -0.62 -10.29
CA VAL A 462 -3.09 -1.16 -11.58
C VAL A 462 -2.87 -2.66 -11.56
N ALA A 463 -3.91 -3.44 -11.86
CA ALA A 463 -3.81 -4.88 -11.98
C ALA A 463 -4.40 -5.37 -13.30
N THR A 464 -3.74 -6.34 -13.96
CA THR A 464 -4.19 -6.88 -15.25
C THR A 464 -4.68 -8.33 -15.11
N TYR A 465 -5.69 -8.73 -15.88
CA TYR A 465 -6.16 -10.12 -15.88
C TYR A 465 -6.85 -10.54 -17.19
N ARG A 466 -7.10 -11.85 -17.33
CA ARG A 466 -7.77 -12.46 -18.49
C ARG A 466 -9.23 -12.80 -18.17
N GLU A 467 -10.14 -12.57 -19.12
CA GLU A 467 -11.57 -12.85 -18.90
C GLU A 467 -11.96 -14.33 -19.11
N VAL A 468 -11.15 -15.10 -19.83
CA VAL A 468 -11.47 -16.48 -20.24
C VAL A 468 -11.32 -17.49 -19.08
N GLU A 469 -10.70 -17.09 -17.98
CA GLU A 469 -10.33 -17.97 -16.86
C GLU A 469 -11.16 -17.74 -15.59
N LEU A 470 -12.26 -16.97 -15.68
CA LEU A 470 -13.14 -16.70 -14.54
C LEU A 470 -14.14 -17.84 -14.30
N ILE A 471 -13.73 -18.83 -13.53
CA ILE A 471 -14.66 -19.80 -12.92
C ILE A 471 -15.40 -19.09 -11.77
N GLU A 472 -16.73 -19.21 -11.70
CA GLU A 472 -17.58 -18.52 -10.69
C GLU A 472 -17.15 -18.78 -9.23
N ALA A 473 -16.48 -19.91 -8.97
CA ALA A 473 -15.96 -20.31 -7.66
C ALA A 473 -14.50 -19.92 -7.38
N SER A 474 -13.84 -19.18 -8.28
CA SER A 474 -12.42 -18.81 -8.11
C SER A 474 -12.22 -17.66 -7.08
N PRO A 475 -11.09 -17.64 -6.34
CA PRO A 475 -10.74 -16.52 -5.45
C PRO A 475 -10.71 -15.17 -6.18
N LEU A 476 -10.20 -15.14 -7.42
CA LEU A 476 -10.18 -13.94 -8.25
C LEU A 476 -11.60 -13.43 -8.51
N HIS A 477 -12.55 -14.30 -8.88
CA HIS A 477 -13.94 -13.91 -9.12
C HIS A 477 -14.55 -13.24 -7.87
N THR A 478 -14.30 -13.81 -6.68
CA THR A 478 -14.76 -13.25 -5.40
C THR A 478 -14.18 -11.85 -5.16
N VAL A 479 -12.87 -11.68 -5.33
CA VAL A 479 -12.22 -10.37 -5.11
C VAL A 479 -12.66 -9.33 -6.14
N LEU A 480 -12.81 -9.69 -7.42
CA LEU A 480 -13.33 -8.79 -8.44
C LEU A 480 -14.76 -8.35 -8.13
N HIS A 481 -15.61 -9.28 -7.65
CA HIS A 481 -16.97 -8.98 -7.23
C HIS A 481 -17.00 -8.02 -6.04
N ASP A 482 -16.17 -8.26 -5.02
CA ASP A 482 -16.08 -7.38 -3.84
C ASP A 482 -15.60 -5.97 -4.21
N LEU A 483 -14.53 -5.86 -5.02
CA LEU A 483 -14.00 -4.58 -5.50
C LEU A 483 -15.06 -3.77 -6.27
N SER A 484 -15.89 -4.45 -7.07
CA SER A 484 -17.00 -3.83 -7.81
C SER A 484 -18.14 -3.39 -6.86
N ARG A 485 -18.58 -4.28 -5.97
CA ARG A 485 -19.66 -4.02 -4.99
C ARG A 485 -19.34 -2.84 -4.09
N GLU A 486 -18.09 -2.75 -3.64
CA GLU A 486 -17.57 -1.71 -2.75
C GLU A 486 -17.08 -0.47 -3.51
N ARG A 487 -17.16 -0.45 -4.85
CA ARG A 487 -16.71 0.66 -5.72
C ARG A 487 -15.24 1.06 -5.51
N LEU A 488 -14.40 0.06 -5.24
CA LEU A 488 -12.97 0.24 -4.96
C LEU A 488 -12.09 0.24 -6.22
N SER A 489 -12.63 -0.17 -7.37
CA SER A 489 -11.88 -0.22 -8.62
C SER A 489 -12.69 0.24 -9.83
N GLN A 490 -11.96 0.69 -10.86
CA GLN A 490 -12.49 0.95 -12.19
C GLN A 490 -11.98 -0.13 -13.16
N ARG A 491 -12.88 -0.65 -14.00
CA ARG A 491 -12.53 -1.68 -14.98
C ARG A 491 -12.32 -1.07 -16.36
N ILE A 492 -11.14 -1.30 -16.93
CA ILE A 492 -10.83 -1.00 -18.33
C ILE A 492 -10.79 -2.31 -19.09
N LYS A 493 -11.79 -2.53 -19.95
CA LYS A 493 -11.83 -3.70 -20.83
C LYS A 493 -11.23 -3.35 -22.19
N LEU A 494 -10.13 -4.01 -22.54
CA LEU A 494 -9.49 -3.88 -23.85
C LEU A 494 -10.20 -4.79 -24.86
N THR A 495 -10.68 -4.19 -25.94
CA THR A 495 -11.28 -4.88 -27.10
C THR A 495 -10.26 -5.07 -28.22
N ARG A 496 -10.53 -5.98 -29.15
CA ARG A 496 -9.72 -6.11 -30.38
C ARG A 496 -9.75 -4.81 -31.19
N PHE A 497 -8.70 -4.58 -31.95
CA PHE A 497 -8.61 -3.44 -32.86
C PHE A 497 -9.64 -3.58 -33.97
N ASP A 498 -10.25 -2.46 -34.35
CA ASP A 498 -10.98 -2.41 -35.61
C ASP A 498 -9.99 -2.39 -36.79
N ARG A 499 -10.53 -2.45 -38.01
CA ARG A 499 -9.74 -2.43 -39.24
C ARG A 499 -8.84 -1.18 -39.33
N LYS A 500 -9.31 -0.03 -38.87
CA LYS A 500 -8.57 1.24 -38.93
C LYS A 500 -7.39 1.23 -37.95
N GLN A 501 -7.61 0.79 -36.73
CA GLN A 501 -6.58 0.64 -35.69
C GLN A 501 -5.55 -0.43 -36.11
N SER A 502 -5.98 -1.50 -36.77
CA SER A 502 -5.09 -2.53 -37.33
C SER A 502 -4.17 -1.94 -38.42
N ARG A 503 -4.71 -1.08 -39.30
CA ARG A 503 -3.92 -0.32 -40.27
C ARG A 503 -2.91 0.60 -39.59
N GLU A 504 -3.33 1.35 -38.57
CA GLU A 504 -2.45 2.26 -37.82
C GLU A 504 -1.29 1.51 -37.14
N MET A 505 -1.58 0.31 -36.59
CA MET A 505 -0.55 -0.57 -36.02
C MET A 505 0.44 -1.03 -37.10
N LEU A 506 -0.06 -1.51 -38.25
CA LEU A 506 0.80 -1.92 -39.37
C LEU A 506 1.68 -0.79 -39.89
N VAL A 507 1.14 0.43 -40.02
CA VAL A 507 1.92 1.61 -40.40
C VAL A 507 3.00 1.92 -39.37
N SER A 508 2.66 1.87 -38.07
CA SER A 508 3.64 2.07 -37.01
C SER A 508 4.73 0.99 -36.99
N MET A 509 4.36 -0.26 -37.29
CA MET A 509 5.26 -1.40 -37.32
C MET A 509 6.26 -1.30 -38.48
N LEU A 510 5.76 -1.03 -39.68
CA LEU A 510 6.54 -1.06 -40.92
C LEU A 510 7.33 0.23 -41.18
N SER A 511 7.27 1.20 -40.27
CA SER A 511 8.01 2.49 -40.32
C SER A 511 7.88 3.23 -41.66
N SER A 512 6.75 3.07 -42.37
CA SER A 512 6.52 3.68 -43.68
C SER A 512 5.94 5.10 -43.53
N GLN A 513 6.55 6.07 -44.21
CA GLN A 513 5.91 7.38 -44.44
C GLN A 513 4.79 7.30 -45.51
N GLY A 514 4.54 6.12 -46.10
CA GLY A 514 3.63 5.88 -47.23
C GLY A 514 2.57 4.79 -47.03
N ASP A 515 1.67 4.71 -48.02
CA ASP A 515 0.46 3.86 -48.08
C ASP A 515 0.76 2.35 -48.09
N ILE A 516 0.22 1.63 -47.10
CA ILE A 516 0.10 0.16 -47.12
C ILE A 516 -1.07 -0.21 -48.02
N ALA A 517 -0.90 -1.20 -48.91
CA ALA A 517 -1.98 -1.68 -49.75
C ALA A 517 -3.20 -2.14 -48.93
N GLU A 518 -4.39 -1.64 -49.25
CA GLU A 518 -5.61 -1.95 -48.49
C GLU A 518 -5.95 -3.45 -48.49
N ASP A 519 -5.64 -4.17 -49.58
CA ASP A 519 -5.83 -5.62 -49.66
C ASP A 519 -4.97 -6.40 -48.64
N LEU A 520 -3.77 -5.90 -48.32
CA LEU A 520 -2.90 -6.50 -47.30
C LEU A 520 -3.45 -6.25 -45.89
N VAL A 521 -3.96 -5.03 -45.64
CA VAL A 521 -4.63 -4.69 -44.37
C VAL A 521 -5.86 -5.58 -44.18
N ASP A 522 -6.65 -5.81 -45.23
CA ASP A 522 -7.82 -6.69 -45.20
C ASP A 522 -7.47 -8.15 -44.96
N ALA A 523 -6.41 -8.66 -45.60
CA ALA A 523 -5.94 -10.01 -45.38
C ALA A 523 -5.46 -10.21 -43.93
N ILE A 524 -4.61 -9.33 -43.42
CA ILE A 524 -4.11 -9.43 -42.03
C ILE A 524 -5.27 -9.26 -41.05
N TYR A 525 -6.17 -8.29 -41.23
CA TYR A 525 -7.30 -8.07 -40.33
C TYR A 525 -8.26 -9.28 -40.31
N ARG A 526 -8.53 -9.92 -41.46
CA ARG A 526 -9.39 -11.10 -41.53
C ARG A 526 -8.80 -12.29 -40.79
N GLU A 527 -7.51 -12.54 -40.92
CA GLU A 527 -6.86 -13.69 -40.26
C GLU A 527 -6.56 -13.45 -38.78
N THR A 528 -6.35 -12.20 -38.37
CA THR A 528 -6.00 -11.85 -36.98
C THR A 528 -7.19 -11.39 -36.15
N GLU A 529 -8.32 -11.12 -36.81
CA GLU A 529 -9.54 -10.55 -36.25
C GLU A 529 -9.27 -9.31 -35.37
N GLY A 530 -8.22 -8.55 -35.69
CA GLY A 530 -7.84 -7.33 -34.97
C GLY A 530 -7.09 -7.56 -33.64
N ASN A 531 -6.61 -8.76 -33.33
CA ASN A 531 -5.78 -8.97 -32.14
C ASN A 531 -4.37 -8.40 -32.38
N PRO A 532 -3.89 -7.40 -31.61
CA PRO A 532 -2.59 -6.74 -31.82
C PRO A 532 -1.42 -7.73 -31.87
N PHE A 533 -1.40 -8.72 -30.98
CA PHE A 533 -0.36 -9.74 -30.97
C PHE A 533 -0.35 -10.59 -32.25
N PHE A 534 -1.53 -10.98 -32.75
CA PHE A 534 -1.63 -11.73 -34.00
C PHE A 534 -1.27 -10.88 -35.22
N ILE A 535 -1.64 -9.61 -35.23
CA ILE A 535 -1.20 -8.64 -36.27
C ILE A 535 0.31 -8.58 -36.29
N GLU A 536 0.94 -8.46 -35.12
CA GLU A 536 2.38 -8.40 -34.99
C GLU A 536 3.06 -9.67 -35.54
N GLU A 537 2.66 -10.84 -35.06
CA GLU A 537 3.30 -12.11 -35.46
C GLU A 537 3.03 -12.50 -36.91
N VAL A 538 1.83 -12.27 -37.44
CA VAL A 538 1.53 -12.51 -38.87
C VAL A 538 2.39 -11.60 -39.74
N THR A 539 2.50 -10.32 -39.40
CA THR A 539 3.31 -9.36 -40.19
C THR A 539 4.78 -9.76 -40.18
N LYS A 540 5.32 -10.15 -39.02
CA LYS A 540 6.69 -10.65 -38.89
C LYS A 540 6.93 -11.90 -39.73
N ALA A 541 6.02 -12.88 -39.69
CA ALA A 541 6.13 -14.10 -40.48
C ALA A 541 6.14 -13.81 -41.98
N LEU A 542 5.31 -12.87 -42.46
CA LEU A 542 5.28 -12.49 -43.87
C LEU A 542 6.57 -11.81 -44.33
N ILE A 543 7.24 -11.04 -43.47
CA ILE A 543 8.56 -10.45 -43.74
C ILE A 543 9.63 -11.55 -43.79
N GLU A 544 9.64 -12.47 -42.81
CA GLU A 544 10.61 -13.57 -42.74
C GLU A 544 10.51 -14.57 -43.90
N GLU A 545 9.30 -14.79 -44.42
CA GLU A 545 9.05 -15.64 -45.59
C GLU A 545 9.34 -14.93 -46.93
N GLY A 546 9.72 -13.64 -46.91
CA GLY A 546 9.93 -12.83 -48.12
C GLY A 546 8.65 -12.57 -48.91
N LYS A 547 7.47 -12.76 -48.31
CA LYS A 547 6.16 -12.48 -48.91
C LYS A 547 5.79 -11.00 -48.81
N LEU A 548 6.35 -10.29 -47.82
CA LEU A 548 6.33 -8.83 -47.70
C LEU A 548 7.73 -8.28 -48.00
N CYS A 549 7.86 -7.57 -49.12
CA CYS A 549 9.13 -6.95 -49.52
C CYS A 549 9.00 -5.43 -49.53
N TYR A 550 10.05 -4.73 -49.10
CA TYR A 550 10.13 -3.28 -49.20
C TYR A 550 10.73 -2.89 -50.56
N THR A 551 9.88 -2.43 -51.49
CA THR A 551 10.30 -2.07 -52.86
C THR A 551 9.60 -0.78 -53.32
N ASN A 552 10.33 0.14 -53.96
CA ASN A 552 9.81 1.45 -54.43
C ASN A 552 9.14 2.30 -53.34
N GLU A 553 9.77 2.43 -52.16
CA GLU A 553 9.26 3.18 -50.99
C GLU A 553 7.92 2.68 -50.41
N CYS A 554 7.39 1.57 -50.90
CA CYS A 554 6.14 0.96 -50.44
C CYS A 554 6.35 -0.52 -50.07
N TRP A 555 5.54 -1.03 -49.14
CA TRP A 555 5.50 -2.46 -48.83
C TRP A 555 4.56 -3.16 -49.81
N LEU A 556 5.12 -3.96 -50.72
CA LEU A 556 4.39 -4.68 -51.75
C LEU A 556 4.33 -6.17 -51.41
N SER A 557 3.15 -6.76 -51.59
CA SER A 557 2.95 -8.22 -51.61
C SER A 557 2.77 -8.61 -53.08
N GLU A 558 3.69 -9.37 -53.66
CA GLU A 558 3.64 -9.74 -55.08
C GLU A 558 2.40 -10.59 -55.45
N LYS A 559 1.75 -11.25 -54.47
CA LYS A 559 0.54 -12.06 -54.69
C LYS A 559 -0.35 -12.17 -53.44
N VAL A 560 -1.20 -11.17 -53.18
CA VAL A 560 -2.09 -11.15 -51.99
C VAL A 560 -3.07 -12.34 -51.94
N HIS A 561 -3.40 -12.95 -53.08
CA HIS A 561 -4.33 -14.08 -53.18
C HIS A 561 -3.71 -15.48 -52.94
N GLU A 562 -2.38 -15.59 -52.78
CA GLU A 562 -1.67 -16.87 -52.51
C GLU A 562 -0.97 -16.88 -51.15
N ILE A 563 -1.19 -15.85 -50.30
CA ILE A 563 -0.63 -15.83 -48.95
C ILE A 563 -1.40 -16.84 -48.09
N ASP A 564 -0.88 -18.08 -48.02
CA ASP A 564 -1.20 -19.01 -46.93
C ASP A 564 -0.60 -18.41 -45.64
N ILE A 565 -1.42 -17.64 -44.92
CA ILE A 565 -1.09 -17.12 -43.59
C ILE A 565 -1.27 -18.31 -42.63
N PRO A 566 -0.24 -18.73 -41.87
CA PRO A 566 -0.37 -19.81 -40.90
C PRO A 566 -1.50 -19.49 -39.93
N GLN A 567 -2.53 -20.35 -39.89
CA GLN A 567 -3.75 -20.12 -39.10
C GLN A 567 -3.53 -20.08 -37.57
N SER A 568 -2.29 -20.21 -37.07
CA SER A 568 -1.98 -20.04 -35.65
C SER A 568 -0.54 -19.61 -35.39
N VAL A 569 -0.34 -18.68 -34.44
CA VAL A 569 0.98 -18.28 -33.91
C VAL A 569 1.80 -19.47 -33.42
N ARG A 570 1.13 -20.54 -32.98
CA ARG A 570 1.76 -21.79 -32.57
C ARG A 570 2.58 -22.42 -33.69
N ILE A 571 2.10 -22.38 -34.94
CA ILE A 571 2.82 -22.90 -36.11
C ILE A 571 4.04 -22.03 -36.42
N THR A 572 3.94 -20.71 -36.27
CA THR A 572 5.07 -19.78 -36.44
C THR A 572 6.15 -20.03 -35.38
N ILE A 573 5.77 -20.15 -34.10
CA ILE A 573 6.70 -20.50 -33.01
C ILE A 573 7.34 -21.87 -33.27
N GLN A 574 6.56 -22.88 -33.66
CA GLN A 574 7.08 -24.20 -33.99
C GLN A 574 8.07 -24.17 -35.16
N THR A 575 7.80 -23.37 -36.19
CA THR A 575 8.70 -23.21 -37.34
C THR A 575 10.01 -22.54 -36.94
N ARG A 576 9.96 -21.47 -36.11
CA ARG A 576 11.16 -20.81 -35.59
C ARG A 576 11.98 -21.75 -34.70
N LEU A 577 11.34 -22.47 -33.79
CA LEU A 577 11.99 -23.47 -32.93
C LEU A 577 12.63 -24.59 -33.76
N ALA A 578 11.97 -25.05 -34.82
CA ALA A 578 12.47 -26.12 -35.68
C ALA A 578 13.73 -25.75 -36.49
N ARG A 579 14.02 -24.46 -36.66
CA ARG A 579 15.25 -23.97 -37.35
C ARG A 579 16.47 -23.95 -36.43
N LEU A 580 16.29 -24.04 -35.12
CA LEU A 580 17.38 -24.06 -34.16
C LEU A 580 18.11 -25.41 -34.17
N PRO A 581 19.40 -25.47 -33.78
CA PRO A 581 20.11 -26.74 -33.56
C PRO A 581 19.33 -27.66 -32.61
N GLU A 582 19.38 -28.98 -32.85
CA GLU A 582 18.64 -29.95 -32.01
C GLU A 582 18.99 -29.83 -30.52
N MET A 583 20.26 -29.53 -30.22
CA MET A 583 20.73 -29.28 -28.85
C MET A 583 20.06 -28.06 -28.23
N THR A 584 20.01 -26.93 -28.94
CA THR A 584 19.30 -25.72 -28.50
C THR A 584 17.81 -25.96 -28.28
N GLN A 585 17.16 -26.72 -29.17
CA GLN A 585 15.75 -27.09 -29.00
C GLN A 585 15.51 -27.92 -27.72
N GLU A 586 16.45 -28.81 -27.38
CA GLU A 586 16.35 -29.62 -26.16
C GLU A 586 16.60 -28.79 -24.89
N VAL A 587 17.61 -27.92 -24.90
CA VAL A 587 17.88 -26.96 -23.80
C VAL A 587 16.66 -26.07 -23.56
N LEU A 588 16.08 -25.48 -24.61
CA LEU A 588 14.88 -24.64 -24.49
C LEU A 588 13.67 -25.44 -24.00
N ARG A 589 13.54 -26.71 -24.39
CA ARG A 589 12.51 -27.59 -23.82
C ARG A 589 12.69 -27.74 -22.33
N ILE A 590 13.89 -28.03 -21.83
CA ILE A 590 14.16 -28.15 -20.39
C ILE A 590 13.90 -26.83 -19.67
N ALA A 591 14.41 -25.73 -20.20
CA ALA A 591 14.19 -24.38 -19.68
C ALA A 591 12.70 -24.05 -19.56
N SER A 592 11.88 -24.50 -20.51
CA SER A 592 10.43 -24.30 -20.42
C SER A 592 9.83 -24.92 -19.16
N PHE A 593 10.32 -26.07 -18.70
CA PHE A 593 9.84 -26.70 -17.46
C PHE A 593 10.35 -26.00 -16.20
N LEU A 594 11.51 -25.34 -16.23
CA LEU A 594 11.98 -24.49 -15.12
C LEU A 594 11.12 -23.25 -14.94
N GLY A 595 10.63 -22.71 -16.05
CA GLY A 595 9.58 -21.72 -16.07
C GLY A 595 9.81 -20.64 -17.12
N ARG A 596 9.04 -19.55 -17.04
CA ARG A 596 9.24 -18.41 -17.95
C ARG A 596 10.61 -17.76 -17.76
N GLU A 597 11.03 -17.63 -16.51
CA GLU A 597 12.35 -17.17 -16.09
C GLU A 597 13.09 -18.36 -15.49
N PHE A 598 14.38 -18.49 -15.78
CA PHE A 598 15.20 -19.60 -15.29
C PHE A 598 16.65 -19.16 -15.09
N GLU A 599 17.30 -19.76 -14.08
CA GLU A 599 18.69 -19.49 -13.72
C GLU A 599 19.65 -20.37 -14.53
N PHE A 600 20.82 -19.82 -14.88
CA PHE A 600 21.83 -20.55 -15.66
C PHE A 600 22.29 -21.82 -14.95
N GLU A 601 22.63 -21.74 -13.66
CA GLU A 601 23.12 -22.88 -12.84
C GLU A 601 22.10 -24.02 -12.75
N THR A 602 20.83 -23.67 -12.57
CA THR A 602 19.73 -24.64 -12.49
C THR A 602 19.46 -25.27 -13.85
N LEU A 603 19.54 -24.50 -14.93
CA LEU A 603 19.44 -25.03 -16.29
C LEU A 603 20.63 -25.94 -16.65
N LEU A 604 21.86 -25.56 -16.31
CA LEU A 604 23.07 -26.36 -16.50
C LEU A 604 22.95 -27.71 -15.81
N THR A 605 22.53 -27.69 -14.56
CA THR A 605 22.30 -28.91 -13.78
C THR A 605 21.18 -29.76 -14.38
N ALA A 606 20.08 -29.16 -14.85
CA ALA A 606 18.97 -29.88 -15.45
C ALA A 606 19.30 -30.44 -16.84
N ALA A 607 20.09 -29.72 -17.64
CA ALA A 607 20.42 -30.04 -19.02
C ALA A 607 21.40 -31.20 -19.18
N GLU A 608 22.17 -31.54 -18.13
CA GLU A 608 23.14 -32.66 -18.12
C GLU A 608 24.11 -32.61 -19.33
N ILE A 609 24.48 -31.40 -19.75
CA ILE A 609 25.44 -31.13 -20.84
C ILE A 609 26.66 -30.37 -20.28
N ASP A 610 27.71 -30.23 -21.08
CA ASP A 610 28.86 -29.40 -20.73
C ASP A 610 28.48 -27.91 -20.67
N GLU A 611 29.20 -27.14 -19.86
CA GLU A 611 28.95 -25.71 -19.70
C GLU A 611 29.18 -24.95 -21.01
N GLU A 612 30.20 -25.30 -21.80
CA GLU A 612 30.46 -24.67 -23.11
C GLU A 612 29.33 -24.95 -24.10
N ASP A 613 28.80 -26.18 -24.12
CA ASP A 613 27.67 -26.58 -24.97
C ASP A 613 26.38 -25.83 -24.59
N LEU A 614 26.16 -25.59 -23.29
CA LEU A 614 25.02 -24.81 -22.81
C LEU A 614 25.14 -23.34 -23.22
N ILE A 615 26.32 -22.75 -23.08
CA ILE A 615 26.59 -21.36 -23.50
C ILE A 615 26.31 -21.22 -25.00
N GLU A 616 26.79 -22.14 -25.83
CA GLU A 616 26.49 -22.13 -27.27
C GLU A 616 24.99 -22.25 -27.56
N ALA A 617 24.28 -23.12 -26.82
CA ALA A 617 22.84 -23.27 -26.96
C ALA A 617 22.06 -21.98 -26.59
N ILE A 618 22.45 -21.32 -25.51
CA ILE A 618 21.87 -20.04 -25.05
C ILE A 618 22.16 -18.93 -26.08
N GLU A 619 23.40 -18.78 -26.54
CA GLU A 619 23.76 -17.78 -27.56
C GLU A 619 22.95 -17.97 -28.85
N ASN A 620 22.75 -19.21 -29.29
CA ASN A 620 21.93 -19.52 -30.46
C ASN A 620 20.44 -19.15 -30.25
N ALA A 621 19.92 -19.36 -29.04
CA ALA A 621 18.55 -19.00 -28.68
C ALA A 621 18.36 -17.47 -28.56
N GLU A 622 19.34 -16.74 -28.01
CA GLU A 622 19.35 -15.28 -27.95
C GLU A 622 19.47 -14.63 -29.32
N ARG A 623 20.38 -15.11 -30.17
CA ARG A 623 20.50 -14.65 -31.58
C ARG A 623 19.20 -14.82 -32.36
N SER A 624 18.45 -15.87 -32.04
CA SER A 624 17.13 -16.16 -32.62
C SER A 624 15.97 -15.49 -31.89
N GLN A 625 16.26 -14.64 -30.89
CA GLN A 625 15.30 -13.87 -30.08
C GLN A 625 14.22 -14.72 -29.39
N ILE A 626 14.58 -15.93 -28.96
CA ILE A 626 13.67 -16.83 -28.22
C ILE A 626 13.74 -16.53 -26.72
N ILE A 627 14.94 -16.21 -26.23
CA ILE A 627 15.23 -15.84 -24.85
C ILE A 627 16.03 -14.54 -24.80
N GLU A 628 16.05 -13.90 -23.64
CA GLU A 628 16.88 -12.72 -23.35
C GLU A 628 17.44 -12.81 -21.92
N GLU A 629 18.65 -12.30 -21.71
CA GLU A 629 19.30 -12.22 -20.41
C GLU A 629 18.60 -11.20 -19.48
N VAL A 630 18.43 -11.58 -18.20
CA VAL A 630 17.82 -10.76 -17.14
C VAL A 630 18.70 -10.76 -15.91
N HIS A 631 18.92 -9.58 -15.31
CA HIS A 631 19.74 -9.44 -14.11
C HIS A 631 18.85 -9.44 -12.85
N ARG A 632 19.01 -10.42 -11.95
CA ARG A 632 18.34 -10.45 -10.63
C ARG A 632 19.27 -10.01 -9.49
N GLY A 633 18.73 -9.19 -8.59
CA GLY A 633 19.43 -8.72 -7.40
C GLY A 633 19.47 -9.76 -6.27
N ARG A 634 20.63 -10.40 -6.07
CA ARG A 634 21.24 -10.76 -4.76
C ARG A 634 22.60 -11.43 -4.88
N HIS A 635 22.82 -12.09 -6.00
CA HIS A 635 24.09 -12.61 -6.46
C HIS A 635 24.17 -12.25 -7.94
N GLU A 636 25.35 -11.99 -8.48
CA GLU A 636 25.58 -11.77 -9.92
C GLU A 636 25.31 -13.08 -10.70
N GLN A 637 24.15 -13.71 -10.52
CA GLN A 637 23.73 -14.96 -11.14
C GLN A 637 23.01 -14.63 -12.45
N LEU A 638 23.58 -15.14 -13.54
CA LEU A 638 22.98 -15.05 -14.87
C LEU A 638 21.64 -15.79 -14.89
N ALA A 639 20.58 -15.07 -15.26
CA ALA A 639 19.25 -15.61 -15.48
C ALA A 639 18.75 -15.19 -16.86
N TYR A 640 17.80 -15.96 -17.40
CA TYR A 640 17.22 -15.72 -18.71
C TYR A 640 15.70 -15.81 -18.63
N THR A 641 15.03 -15.10 -19.53
CA THR A 641 13.58 -15.20 -19.71
C THR A 641 13.23 -15.56 -21.14
N PHE A 642 12.14 -16.29 -21.34
CA PHE A 642 11.52 -16.37 -22.65
C PHE A 642 10.95 -15.00 -23.03
N VAL A 643 11.33 -14.51 -24.22
CA VAL A 643 10.84 -13.25 -24.79
C VAL A 643 9.31 -13.28 -24.92
N HIS A 644 8.74 -14.47 -25.14
CA HIS A 644 7.30 -14.64 -25.29
C HIS A 644 6.71 -15.78 -24.47
N ALA A 645 5.63 -15.52 -23.74
CA ALA A 645 5.00 -16.48 -22.82
C ALA A 645 4.41 -17.74 -23.50
N LEU A 646 4.05 -17.66 -24.80
CA LEU A 646 3.56 -18.84 -25.55
C LEU A 646 4.68 -19.82 -25.94
N ILE A 647 5.95 -19.40 -25.95
CA ILE A 647 7.08 -20.26 -26.30
C ILE A 647 7.21 -21.42 -25.31
N PRO A 648 7.35 -21.20 -23.99
CA PRO A 648 7.45 -22.29 -23.03
C PRO A 648 6.21 -23.18 -23.03
N THR A 649 4.99 -22.61 -23.18
CA THR A 649 3.76 -23.40 -23.32
C THR A 649 3.80 -24.31 -24.55
N THR A 650 4.24 -23.80 -25.70
CA THR A 650 4.34 -24.57 -26.95
C THR A 650 5.36 -25.71 -26.82
N LEU A 651 6.50 -25.45 -26.17
CA LEU A 651 7.53 -26.45 -25.89
C LEU A 651 7.00 -27.54 -24.94
N LYS A 652 6.29 -27.17 -23.86
CA LYS A 652 5.67 -28.12 -22.92
C LYS A 652 4.62 -29.00 -23.58
N GLU A 653 3.72 -28.42 -24.38
CA GLU A 653 2.63 -29.14 -25.02
C GLU A 653 3.09 -30.02 -26.19
N SER A 654 4.16 -29.63 -26.88
CA SER A 654 4.78 -30.47 -27.92
C SER A 654 5.62 -31.63 -27.37
N THR A 655 5.83 -31.68 -26.05
CA THR A 655 6.58 -32.74 -25.39
C THR A 655 5.68 -33.94 -25.09
N VAL A 656 5.99 -35.10 -25.70
CA VAL A 656 5.24 -36.36 -25.54
C VAL A 656 5.31 -36.89 -24.10
N GLY A 657 4.24 -37.53 -23.60
CA GLY A 657 4.03 -37.90 -22.19
C GLY A 657 5.24 -38.47 -21.44
N ILE A 658 5.90 -39.52 -21.95
CA ILE A 658 7.08 -40.12 -21.29
C ILE A 658 8.25 -39.13 -21.17
N ARG A 659 8.48 -38.30 -22.20
CA ARG A 659 9.50 -37.24 -22.13
C ARG A 659 9.11 -36.18 -21.11
N LYS A 660 7.81 -35.83 -21.02
CA LYS A 660 7.29 -34.86 -20.05
C LYS A 660 7.59 -35.27 -18.61
N ILE A 661 7.31 -36.53 -18.26
CA ILE A 661 7.62 -37.12 -16.95
C ILE A 661 9.14 -37.03 -16.67
N ARG A 662 9.97 -37.40 -17.65
CA ARG A 662 11.44 -37.33 -17.50
C ARG A 662 11.93 -35.90 -17.32
N MET A 663 11.34 -34.91 -17.99
CA MET A 663 11.72 -33.49 -17.85
C MET A 663 11.35 -32.95 -16.47
N HIS A 664 10.14 -33.23 -15.98
CA HIS A 664 9.76 -32.86 -14.61
C HIS A 664 10.73 -33.44 -13.57
N ARG A 665 11.14 -34.71 -13.72
CA ARG A 665 12.13 -35.34 -12.85
C ARG A 665 13.49 -34.64 -12.87
N ARG A 666 14.01 -34.34 -14.07
CA ARG A 666 15.31 -33.65 -14.23
C ARG A 666 15.30 -32.26 -13.61
N VAL A 667 14.22 -31.52 -13.85
CA VAL A 667 14.05 -30.18 -13.27
C VAL A 667 13.96 -30.24 -11.74
N ALA A 668 13.19 -31.17 -11.18
CA ALA A 668 13.11 -31.34 -9.73
C ALA A 668 14.49 -31.61 -9.10
N LEU A 669 15.25 -32.56 -9.64
CA LEU A 669 16.60 -32.90 -9.17
C LEU A 669 17.58 -31.74 -9.31
N ALA A 670 17.44 -30.93 -10.37
CA ALA A 670 18.30 -29.76 -10.57
C ALA A 670 18.00 -28.66 -9.55
N ILE A 671 16.73 -28.33 -9.35
CA ILE A 671 16.31 -27.35 -8.34
C ILE A 671 16.77 -27.80 -6.95
N GLU A 672 16.54 -29.07 -6.57
CA GLU A 672 16.93 -29.62 -5.27
C GLU A 672 18.45 -29.57 -5.05
N LYS A 673 19.25 -29.77 -6.10
CA LYS A 673 20.71 -29.73 -6.03
C LYS A 673 21.28 -28.32 -5.94
N VAL A 674 20.72 -27.36 -6.70
CA VAL A 674 21.20 -25.97 -6.74
C VAL A 674 20.69 -25.17 -5.53
N HIS A 675 19.46 -25.45 -5.09
CA HIS A 675 18.80 -24.76 -3.98
C HIS A 675 18.42 -25.76 -2.86
N PRO A 676 19.42 -26.37 -2.18
CA PRO A 676 19.16 -27.40 -1.19
C PRO A 676 18.40 -26.83 0.00
N ASP A 677 17.20 -27.38 0.24
CA ASP A 677 16.29 -26.99 1.33
C ASP A 677 15.87 -25.50 1.33
N ASP A 678 15.87 -24.87 0.16
CA ASP A 678 15.34 -23.52 0.02
C ASP A 678 13.81 -23.55 -0.11
N GLY A 679 13.14 -23.06 0.93
CA GLY A 679 11.68 -23.05 0.95
C GLY A 679 11.01 -22.14 -0.06
N ALA A 680 11.76 -21.34 -0.84
CA ALA A 680 11.22 -20.63 -2.01
C ALA A 680 10.81 -21.57 -3.15
N TYR A 681 11.32 -22.81 -3.18
CA TYR A 681 11.09 -23.78 -4.26
C TYR A 681 10.27 -25.00 -3.84
N TYR A 682 9.75 -25.06 -2.61
CA TYR A 682 9.04 -26.26 -2.12
C TYR A 682 7.78 -26.60 -2.94
N ASP A 683 7.01 -25.60 -3.37
CA ASP A 683 5.81 -25.80 -4.19
C ASP A 683 6.18 -26.27 -5.61
N ALA A 684 7.20 -25.67 -6.22
CA ALA A 684 7.72 -26.08 -7.52
C ALA A 684 8.26 -27.52 -7.46
N LEU A 685 9.06 -27.86 -6.45
CA LEU A 685 9.58 -29.21 -6.23
C LEU A 685 8.43 -30.22 -6.06
N ALA A 686 7.42 -29.91 -5.24
CA ALA A 686 6.26 -30.77 -5.06
C ALA A 686 5.54 -31.05 -6.39
N HIS A 687 5.26 -30.00 -7.16
CA HIS A 687 4.62 -30.12 -8.48
C HIS A 687 5.46 -30.95 -9.45
N HIS A 688 6.77 -30.69 -9.55
CA HIS A 688 7.64 -31.42 -10.48
C HIS A 688 7.79 -32.90 -10.10
N TYR A 689 7.93 -33.24 -8.81
CA TYR A 689 7.97 -34.65 -8.41
C TYR A 689 6.63 -35.36 -8.66
N GLU A 690 5.50 -34.68 -8.43
CA GLU A 690 4.18 -35.26 -8.71
C GLU A 690 4.01 -35.56 -10.20
N MET A 691 4.30 -34.59 -11.07
CA MET A 691 4.24 -34.77 -12.52
C MET A 691 5.27 -35.79 -13.05
N ALA A 692 6.35 -36.04 -12.29
CA ALA A 692 7.31 -37.09 -12.56
C ALA A 692 6.84 -38.49 -12.10
N GLY A 693 5.69 -38.60 -11.42
CA GLY A 693 5.21 -39.85 -10.84
C GLY A 693 5.99 -40.30 -9.61
N GLU A 694 6.74 -39.39 -8.99
CA GLU A 694 7.57 -39.63 -7.79
C GLU A 694 6.80 -39.23 -6.51
N ALA A 695 5.74 -39.99 -6.20
CA ALA A 695 4.78 -39.66 -5.14
C ALA A 695 5.42 -39.41 -3.76
N SER A 696 6.48 -40.15 -3.39
CA SER A 696 7.16 -40.01 -2.09
C SER A 696 7.86 -38.64 -1.93
N GLN A 697 8.57 -38.17 -2.97
CA GLN A 697 9.20 -36.85 -2.93
C GLN A 697 8.15 -35.74 -3.04
N ALA A 698 7.14 -35.90 -3.90
CA ALA A 698 6.04 -34.96 -4.02
C ALA A 698 5.33 -34.76 -2.68
N PHE A 699 5.01 -35.86 -1.99
CA PHE A 699 4.43 -35.87 -0.64
C PHE A 699 5.28 -35.06 0.36
N THR A 700 6.59 -35.30 0.37
CA THR A 700 7.52 -34.61 1.27
C THR A 700 7.53 -33.10 1.03
N TYR A 701 7.57 -32.67 -0.23
CA TYR A 701 7.61 -31.25 -0.58
C TYR A 701 6.26 -30.55 -0.42
N TYR A 702 5.13 -31.23 -0.65
CA TYR A 702 3.81 -30.68 -0.35
C TYR A 702 3.63 -30.39 1.14
N ILE A 703 4.13 -31.24 2.04
CA ILE A 703 4.14 -30.95 3.48
C ILE A 703 4.94 -29.69 3.78
N LYS A 704 6.17 -29.61 3.27
CA LYS A 704 7.04 -28.43 3.48
C LYS A 704 6.40 -27.15 2.94
N ALA A 705 5.77 -27.21 1.76
CA ALA A 705 5.04 -26.09 1.17
C ALA A 705 3.82 -25.70 2.03
N ALA A 706 3.05 -26.68 2.52
CA ALA A 706 1.89 -26.46 3.38
C ALA A 706 2.26 -25.81 4.72
N GLU A 707 3.28 -26.32 5.40
CA GLU A 707 3.77 -25.79 6.67
C GLU A 707 4.31 -24.37 6.51
N ARG A 708 5.03 -24.10 5.41
CA ARG A 708 5.50 -22.74 5.09
C ARG A 708 4.34 -21.80 4.80
N ALA A 709 3.38 -22.22 3.99
CA ALA A 709 2.18 -21.43 3.68
C ALA A 709 1.39 -21.11 4.95
N LEU A 710 1.23 -22.09 5.84
CA LEU A 710 0.58 -21.92 7.14
C LEU A 710 1.33 -20.92 8.04
N ALA A 711 2.67 -20.96 8.01
CA ALA A 711 3.54 -20.07 8.78
C ALA A 711 3.51 -18.61 8.30
N VAL A 712 3.17 -18.35 7.03
CA VAL A 712 3.00 -17.01 6.47
C VAL A 712 1.52 -16.62 6.30
N TYR A 713 0.61 -17.38 6.93
CA TYR A 713 -0.84 -17.14 6.91
C TYR A 713 -1.49 -17.21 5.52
N ALA A 714 -0.84 -17.89 4.57
CA ALA A 714 -1.42 -18.28 3.29
C ALA A 714 -2.28 -19.55 3.51
N ASN A 715 -3.36 -19.39 4.28
CA ASN A 715 -4.12 -20.51 4.83
C ASN A 715 -4.83 -21.35 3.76
N LYS A 716 -5.23 -20.71 2.64
CA LYS A 716 -5.89 -21.42 1.54
C LYS A 716 -4.89 -22.22 0.71
N GLU A 717 -3.69 -21.68 0.51
CA GLU A 717 -2.57 -22.37 -0.13
C GLU A 717 -2.13 -23.56 0.74
N ALA A 718 -2.02 -23.36 2.06
CA ALA A 718 -1.77 -24.43 3.01
C ALA A 718 -2.82 -25.55 2.91
N GLU A 719 -4.11 -25.20 2.83
CA GLU A 719 -5.17 -26.16 2.57
C GLU A 719 -4.96 -26.95 1.26
N VAL A 720 -4.65 -26.25 0.16
CA VAL A 720 -4.43 -26.88 -1.15
C VAL A 720 -3.28 -27.87 -1.07
N TYR A 721 -2.14 -27.47 -0.50
CA TYR A 721 -0.97 -28.33 -0.37
C TYR A 721 -1.20 -29.51 0.59
N TYR A 722 -1.89 -29.29 1.72
CA TYR A 722 -2.25 -30.39 2.62
C TYR A 722 -3.19 -31.41 1.96
N ARG A 723 -4.18 -30.94 1.17
CA ARG A 723 -5.06 -31.83 0.40
C ARG A 723 -4.27 -32.59 -0.68
N ALA A 724 -3.40 -31.93 -1.42
CA ALA A 724 -2.53 -32.57 -2.41
C ALA A 724 -1.63 -33.65 -1.79
N ALA A 725 -1.05 -33.39 -0.61
CA ALA A 725 -0.29 -34.40 0.13
C ALA A 725 -1.17 -35.60 0.56
N LEU A 726 -2.42 -35.36 0.96
CA LEU A 726 -3.38 -36.41 1.33
C LEU A 726 -3.86 -37.24 0.12
N ASP A 727 -3.90 -36.66 -1.08
CA ASP A 727 -4.27 -37.37 -2.31
C ASP A 727 -3.15 -38.30 -2.82
N LEU A 728 -1.91 -38.10 -2.37
CA LEU A 728 -0.74 -38.91 -2.73
C LEU A 728 -0.50 -40.13 -1.85
N VAL A 729 -1.23 -40.27 -0.75
CA VAL A 729 -1.08 -41.38 0.19
C VAL A 729 -2.16 -42.44 -0.06
N ASP A 730 -1.79 -43.71 0.12
CA ASP A 730 -2.71 -44.83 -0.10
C ASP A 730 -3.94 -44.72 0.81
N GLU A 731 -5.13 -44.94 0.24
CA GLU A 731 -6.40 -44.98 1.00
C GLU A 731 -6.27 -45.94 2.19
N GLY A 732 -6.35 -45.39 3.41
CA GLY A 732 -6.24 -46.14 4.68
C GLY A 732 -4.92 -45.95 5.42
N THR A 733 -3.92 -45.27 4.85
CA THR A 733 -2.72 -44.85 5.60
C THR A 733 -3.00 -43.54 6.32
N GLU A 734 -2.98 -43.55 7.65
CA GLU A 734 -3.26 -42.36 8.45
C GLU A 734 -2.02 -41.47 8.58
N HIS A 735 -2.16 -40.19 8.18
CA HIS A 735 -1.14 -39.16 8.37
C HIS A 735 -1.65 -38.09 9.34
N PRO A 736 -1.64 -38.36 10.66
CA PRO A 736 -2.24 -37.47 11.65
C PRO A 736 -1.72 -36.02 11.62
N HIS A 737 -0.43 -35.83 11.33
CA HIS A 737 0.19 -34.50 11.23
C HIS A 737 -0.37 -33.67 10.07
N LEU A 738 -0.64 -34.29 8.91
CA LEU A 738 -1.27 -33.65 7.76
C LEU A 738 -2.70 -33.24 8.08
N THR A 739 -3.48 -34.16 8.65
CA THR A 739 -4.87 -33.89 9.03
C THR A 739 -4.96 -32.82 10.12
N ALA A 740 -4.01 -32.81 11.06
CA ALA A 740 -3.90 -31.78 12.08
C ALA A 740 -3.57 -30.40 11.49
N GLY A 741 -2.61 -30.34 10.57
CA GLY A 741 -2.21 -29.12 9.84
C GLY A 741 -3.34 -28.59 8.94
N LEU A 742 -4.08 -29.45 8.26
CA LEU A 742 -5.27 -29.08 7.49
C LEU A 742 -6.37 -28.54 8.43
N GLY A 743 -6.60 -29.19 9.58
CA GLY A 743 -7.53 -28.71 10.59
C GLY A 743 -7.16 -27.32 11.12
N GLU A 744 -5.86 -27.08 11.31
CA GLU A 744 -5.35 -25.74 11.63
C GLU A 744 -5.69 -24.76 10.52
N ALA A 745 -5.33 -25.04 9.26
CA ALA A 745 -5.65 -24.21 8.09
C ALA A 745 -7.15 -23.87 7.97
N MET A 746 -8.04 -24.81 8.30
CA MET A 746 -9.49 -24.61 8.34
C MET A 746 -9.92 -23.68 9.48
N PHE A 747 -9.38 -23.91 10.68
CA PHE A 747 -9.65 -23.08 11.85
C PHE A 747 -9.22 -21.64 11.60
N ARG A 748 -8.05 -21.46 10.97
CA ARG A 748 -7.49 -20.15 10.56
C ARG A 748 -8.43 -19.38 9.64
N GLN A 749 -9.22 -20.08 8.83
CA GLN A 749 -10.20 -19.55 7.90
C GLN A 749 -11.62 -19.38 8.51
N GLY A 750 -11.79 -19.62 9.82
CA GLY A 750 -13.08 -19.54 10.51
C GLY A 750 -14.01 -20.73 10.25
N GLN A 751 -13.51 -21.80 9.62
CA GLN A 751 -14.26 -23.03 9.35
C GLN A 751 -14.14 -23.99 10.54
N PHE A 752 -14.66 -23.56 11.70
CA PHE A 752 -14.49 -24.23 13.00
C PHE A 752 -15.03 -25.67 13.02
N ASP A 753 -16.14 -25.92 12.32
CA ASP A 753 -16.77 -27.24 12.27
C ASP A 753 -15.89 -28.26 11.51
N GLN A 754 -15.44 -27.89 10.30
CA GLN A 754 -14.52 -28.71 9.50
C GLN A 754 -13.17 -28.91 10.20
N ALA A 755 -12.64 -27.88 10.86
CA ALA A 755 -11.44 -27.99 11.68
C ALA A 755 -11.62 -29.02 12.82
N GLY A 756 -12.76 -28.95 13.51
CA GLY A 756 -13.10 -29.88 14.60
C GLY A 756 -13.22 -31.34 14.14
N GLU A 757 -13.74 -31.59 12.94
CA GLU A 757 -13.80 -32.92 12.33
C GLU A 757 -12.42 -33.46 11.94
N LEU A 758 -11.58 -32.61 11.33
CA LEU A 758 -10.21 -32.98 10.96
C LEU A 758 -9.36 -33.31 12.18
N TRP A 759 -9.45 -32.50 13.24
CA TRP A 759 -8.75 -32.80 14.49
C TRP A 759 -9.29 -34.05 15.18
N ALA A 760 -10.58 -34.38 15.05
CA ALA A 760 -11.11 -35.66 15.55
C ALA A 760 -10.41 -36.86 14.87
N LYS A 761 -10.27 -36.81 13.54
CA LYS A 761 -9.54 -37.84 12.78
C LYS A 761 -8.06 -37.91 13.17
N ALA A 762 -7.40 -36.75 13.34
CA ALA A 762 -6.01 -36.71 13.77
C ALA A 762 -5.81 -37.29 15.19
N ILE A 763 -6.78 -37.09 16.09
CA ILE A 763 -6.78 -37.66 17.45
C ILE A 763 -6.83 -39.19 17.39
N GLU A 764 -7.72 -39.78 16.59
CA GLU A 764 -7.83 -41.24 16.45
C GLU A 764 -6.49 -41.87 16.03
N ALA A 765 -5.84 -41.28 15.03
CA ALA A 765 -4.55 -41.73 14.55
C ALA A 765 -3.42 -41.54 15.58
N HIS A 766 -3.40 -40.41 16.29
CA HIS A 766 -2.38 -40.17 17.31
C HIS A 766 -2.53 -41.06 18.55
N ARG A 767 -3.74 -41.52 18.88
CA ARG A 767 -3.96 -42.51 19.96
C ARG A 767 -3.19 -43.80 19.72
N VAL A 768 -3.08 -44.23 18.46
CA VAL A 768 -2.28 -45.41 18.06
C VAL A 768 -0.78 -45.15 18.25
N THR A 769 -0.31 -43.96 17.85
CA THR A 769 1.12 -43.58 17.95
C THR A 769 1.59 -43.21 19.37
N LYS A 770 0.65 -43.04 20.32
CA LYS A 770 0.89 -42.62 21.71
C LYS A 770 1.63 -41.28 21.86
N ASN A 771 1.46 -40.35 20.90
CA ASN A 771 1.98 -38.99 21.02
C ASN A 771 1.06 -38.13 21.89
N TYR A 772 1.21 -38.26 23.21
CA TYR A 772 0.31 -37.67 24.20
C TYR A 772 0.31 -36.13 24.23
N ASP A 773 1.45 -35.49 23.95
CA ASP A 773 1.56 -34.04 23.93
C ASP A 773 0.77 -33.42 22.75
N GLU A 774 0.83 -34.06 21.59
CA GLU A 774 0.03 -33.64 20.43
C GLU A 774 -1.45 -33.92 20.61
N LEU A 775 -1.82 -35.07 21.21
CA LEU A 775 -3.20 -35.35 21.59
C LEU A 775 -3.76 -34.25 22.49
N ALA A 776 -3.01 -33.85 23.52
CA ALA A 776 -3.43 -32.79 24.42
C ALA A 776 -3.67 -31.46 23.67
N ARG A 777 -2.77 -31.09 22.72
CA ARG A 777 -2.97 -29.92 21.85
C ARG A 777 -4.22 -30.01 21.00
N LEU A 778 -4.47 -31.15 20.36
CA LEU A 778 -5.62 -31.34 19.48
C LEU A 778 -6.94 -31.27 20.25
N TYR A 779 -7.01 -31.88 21.43
CA TYR A 779 -8.18 -31.75 22.31
C TYR A 779 -8.43 -30.32 22.77
N ALA A 780 -7.38 -29.60 23.15
CA ALA A 780 -7.44 -28.19 23.52
C ALA A 780 -8.02 -27.34 22.36
N ARG A 781 -7.47 -27.50 21.15
CA ARG A 781 -7.93 -26.80 19.93
C ARG A 781 -9.38 -27.13 19.57
N ARG A 782 -9.76 -28.41 19.66
CA ARG A 782 -11.11 -28.86 19.34
C ARG A 782 -12.15 -28.37 20.37
N GLY A 783 -11.79 -28.33 21.65
CA GLY A 783 -12.61 -27.72 22.70
C GLY A 783 -12.84 -26.23 22.45
N ARG A 784 -11.81 -25.50 22.02
CA ARG A 784 -11.91 -24.10 21.61
C ARG A 784 -12.79 -23.90 20.37
N ALA A 785 -12.65 -24.74 19.35
CA ALA A 785 -13.51 -24.67 18.15
C ALA A 785 -15.00 -24.84 18.51
N ALA A 786 -15.33 -25.77 19.42
CA ALA A 786 -16.70 -25.95 19.91
C ALA A 786 -17.23 -24.68 20.62
N TRP A 787 -16.38 -23.96 21.36
CA TRP A 787 -16.77 -22.67 21.95
C TRP A 787 -17.12 -21.63 20.89
N PHE A 788 -16.35 -21.51 19.80
CA PHE A 788 -16.66 -20.61 18.68
C PHE A 788 -17.96 -20.97 17.94
N LEU A 789 -18.37 -22.24 17.99
CA LEU A 789 -19.65 -22.72 17.49
C LEU A 789 -20.81 -22.53 18.50
N ASN A 790 -20.54 -21.90 19.66
CA ASN A 790 -21.48 -21.74 20.77
C ASN A 790 -21.95 -23.08 21.39
N GLU A 791 -21.14 -24.14 21.28
CA GLU A 791 -21.38 -25.48 21.81
C GLU A 791 -20.61 -25.70 23.13
N VAL A 792 -20.90 -24.85 24.12
CA VAL A 792 -20.10 -24.73 25.36
C VAL A 792 -20.04 -26.04 26.17
N GLU A 793 -21.14 -26.80 26.24
CA GLU A 793 -21.18 -28.11 26.90
C GLU A 793 -20.33 -29.15 26.17
N ARG A 794 -20.39 -29.17 24.83
CA ARG A 794 -19.60 -30.07 23.98
C ARG A 794 -18.11 -29.74 24.09
N GLY A 795 -17.75 -28.46 24.14
CA GLY A 795 -16.36 -28.02 24.34
C GLY A 795 -15.76 -28.56 25.64
N LEU A 796 -16.52 -28.51 26.75
CA LEU A 796 -16.10 -29.11 28.01
C LEU A 796 -15.96 -30.64 27.90
N ALA A 797 -16.94 -31.32 27.32
CA ALA A 797 -16.89 -32.77 27.13
C ALA A 797 -15.64 -33.21 26.33
N ILE A 798 -15.30 -32.48 25.27
CA ILE A 798 -14.09 -32.72 24.46
C ILE A 798 -12.81 -32.56 25.31
N CYS A 799 -12.72 -31.51 26.12
CA CYS A 799 -11.52 -31.29 26.94
C CYS A 799 -11.35 -32.38 28.02
N LEU A 800 -12.44 -32.82 28.64
CA LEU A 800 -12.44 -33.91 29.62
C LEU A 800 -12.11 -35.26 28.98
N GLU A 801 -12.65 -35.55 27.81
CA GLU A 801 -12.28 -36.73 27.02
C GLU A 801 -10.76 -36.75 26.76
N GLY A 802 -10.15 -35.59 26.45
CA GLY A 802 -8.71 -35.49 26.29
C GLY A 802 -7.93 -35.86 27.54
N ILE A 803 -8.38 -35.43 28.72
CA ILE A 803 -7.76 -35.79 30.00
C ILE A 803 -7.91 -37.29 30.28
N ASP A 804 -9.09 -37.85 30.05
CA ASP A 804 -9.37 -39.27 30.25
C ASP A 804 -8.48 -40.14 29.35
N VAL A 805 -8.32 -39.77 28.08
CA VAL A 805 -7.43 -40.46 27.13
C VAL A 805 -5.97 -40.43 27.58
N LEU A 806 -5.48 -39.30 28.10
CA LEU A 806 -4.13 -39.22 28.66
C LEU A 806 -3.98 -40.16 29.88
N SER A 807 -4.99 -40.19 30.76
CA SER A 807 -5.00 -41.08 31.92
C SER A 807 -5.00 -42.56 31.52
N GLU A 808 -5.79 -42.96 30.51
CA GLU A 808 -5.80 -44.32 29.96
C GLU A 808 -4.42 -44.73 29.39
N MET A 809 -3.63 -43.76 28.91
CA MET A 809 -2.25 -43.96 28.47
C MET A 809 -1.22 -44.00 29.61
N ASN A 810 -1.67 -43.97 30.88
CA ASN A 810 -0.83 -43.80 32.07
C ASN A 810 -0.01 -42.50 32.08
N ILE A 811 -0.51 -41.46 31.40
CA ILE A 811 0.06 -40.11 31.47
C ILE A 811 -0.67 -39.34 32.55
N ASP A 812 -0.02 -39.25 33.71
CA ASP A 812 -0.53 -38.46 34.82
C ASP A 812 -0.27 -36.97 34.57
N ILE A 813 -1.35 -36.23 34.32
CA ILE A 813 -1.33 -34.79 34.07
C ILE A 813 -0.78 -33.98 35.26
N ASP A 814 -0.73 -34.53 36.48
CA ASP A 814 -0.12 -33.89 37.65
C ASP A 814 1.41 -33.93 37.63
N THR A 815 2.00 -34.97 37.03
CA THR A 815 3.44 -35.19 37.02
C THR A 815 4.08 -34.88 35.67
N VAL A 816 3.39 -35.14 34.57
CA VAL A 816 3.88 -34.89 33.20
C VAL A 816 3.56 -33.47 32.76
N GLN A 817 4.60 -32.69 32.47
CA GLN A 817 4.49 -31.25 32.18
C GLN A 817 4.98 -30.98 30.76
N THR A 818 4.05 -30.81 29.83
CA THR A 818 4.33 -30.48 28.43
C THR A 818 3.48 -29.31 27.95
N PRO A 819 3.84 -28.64 26.84
CA PRO A 819 3.05 -27.52 26.31
C PRO A 819 1.61 -27.91 25.96
N GLY A 820 1.39 -29.08 25.36
CA GLY A 820 0.05 -29.54 25.02
C GLY A 820 -0.81 -29.80 26.24
N ILE A 821 -0.25 -30.38 27.31
CA ILE A 821 -0.97 -30.56 28.57
C ILE A 821 -1.31 -29.21 29.19
N ALA A 822 -0.39 -28.24 29.18
CA ALA A 822 -0.68 -26.89 29.68
C ALA A 822 -1.85 -26.23 28.93
N SER A 823 -1.86 -26.33 27.58
CA SER A 823 -2.96 -25.83 26.75
C SER A 823 -4.28 -26.54 27.04
N LEU A 824 -4.27 -27.87 27.15
CA LEU A 824 -5.48 -28.65 27.47
C LEU A 824 -6.04 -28.26 28.84
N LEU A 825 -5.20 -28.17 29.88
CA LEU A 825 -5.65 -27.79 31.22
C LEU A 825 -6.22 -26.36 31.24
N HIS A 826 -5.60 -25.43 30.51
CA HIS A 826 -6.13 -24.08 30.35
C HIS A 826 -7.52 -24.10 29.71
N GLU A 827 -7.67 -24.79 28.57
CA GLU A 827 -8.94 -24.93 27.86
C GLU A 827 -10.01 -25.61 28.72
N THR A 828 -9.66 -26.65 29.47
CA THR A 828 -10.56 -27.31 30.43
C THR A 828 -11.04 -26.33 31.50
N GLY A 829 -10.13 -25.57 32.12
CA GLY A 829 -10.48 -24.57 33.12
C GLY A 829 -11.40 -23.50 32.54
N ARG A 830 -11.11 -23.02 31.34
CA ARG A 830 -11.96 -22.05 30.65
C ARG A 830 -13.32 -22.63 30.27
N ALA A 831 -13.38 -23.87 29.81
CA ALA A 831 -14.63 -24.56 29.49
C ALA A 831 -15.50 -24.75 30.74
N TYR A 832 -14.92 -25.09 31.90
CA TYR A 832 -15.66 -25.15 33.16
C TYR A 832 -16.25 -23.79 33.55
N ARG A 833 -15.50 -22.70 33.37
CA ARG A 833 -15.99 -21.34 33.64
C ARG A 833 -17.21 -20.97 32.78
N PHE A 834 -17.19 -21.31 31.49
CA PHE A 834 -18.33 -21.05 30.60
C PHE A 834 -19.51 -22.02 30.80
N ASN A 835 -19.31 -23.13 31.53
CA ASN A 835 -20.37 -24.02 32.01
C ASN A 835 -20.79 -23.70 33.47
N ASN A 836 -20.45 -22.51 33.99
CA ASN A 836 -20.80 -22.06 35.35
C ASN A 836 -20.32 -22.99 36.49
N GLN A 837 -19.18 -23.65 36.32
CA GLN A 837 -18.56 -24.55 37.31
C GLN A 837 -17.19 -24.02 37.75
N GLU A 838 -17.17 -22.87 38.43
CA GLU A 838 -15.94 -22.15 38.76
C GLU A 838 -15.05 -22.86 39.79
N ASP A 839 -15.66 -23.62 40.71
CA ASP A 839 -14.97 -24.47 41.69
C ASP A 839 -14.05 -25.49 41.02
N LYS A 840 -14.47 -26.00 39.85
CA LYS A 840 -13.66 -26.89 39.02
C LYS A 840 -12.73 -26.11 38.09
N ALA A 841 -13.13 -24.93 37.61
CA ALA A 841 -12.31 -24.13 36.71
C ALA A 841 -10.97 -23.70 37.35
N LEU A 842 -11.01 -23.25 38.60
CA LEU A 842 -9.86 -22.70 39.33
C LEU A 842 -8.63 -23.63 39.36
N PRO A 843 -8.72 -24.89 39.84
CA PRO A 843 -7.56 -25.77 39.93
C PRO A 843 -6.92 -26.07 38.56
N TYR A 844 -7.72 -26.21 37.50
CA TYR A 844 -7.20 -26.40 36.14
C TYR A 844 -6.43 -25.19 35.63
N CYS A 845 -6.95 -23.98 35.84
CA CYS A 845 -6.28 -22.74 35.43
C CYS A 845 -4.97 -22.53 36.20
N GLN A 846 -4.96 -22.75 37.52
CA GLN A 846 -3.74 -22.63 38.35
C GLN A 846 -2.68 -23.65 37.95
N LYS A 847 -3.09 -24.87 37.63
CA LYS A 847 -2.18 -25.92 37.17
C LYS A 847 -1.60 -25.61 35.79
N ALA A 848 -2.44 -25.19 34.84
CA ALA A 848 -1.98 -24.74 33.53
C ALA A 848 -0.95 -23.61 33.65
N MET A 849 -1.22 -22.63 34.52
CA MET A 849 -0.27 -21.55 34.84
C MET A 849 1.06 -22.08 35.37
N GLY A 850 1.03 -22.96 36.38
CA GLY A 850 2.25 -23.48 36.99
C GLY A 850 3.12 -24.29 36.03
N ILE A 851 2.50 -24.99 35.07
CA ILE A 851 3.24 -25.66 33.98
C ILE A 851 3.81 -24.62 33.01
N ALA A 852 3.00 -23.64 32.63
CA ALA A 852 3.37 -22.60 31.68
C ALA A 852 4.51 -21.71 32.20
N GLU A 853 4.56 -21.39 33.49
CA GLU A 853 5.67 -20.68 34.13
C GLU A 853 6.98 -21.47 34.07
N LYS A 854 6.93 -22.77 34.40
CA LYS A 854 8.13 -23.64 34.38
C LYS A 854 8.70 -23.83 32.98
N LEU A 855 7.83 -23.91 31.98
CA LEU A 855 8.21 -24.15 30.59
C LEU A 855 8.43 -22.86 29.78
N GLY A 856 8.19 -21.68 30.36
CA GLY A 856 8.31 -20.40 29.67
C GLY A 856 7.24 -20.15 28.59
N LEU A 857 6.06 -20.74 28.74
CA LEU A 857 4.94 -20.63 27.79
C LEU A 857 4.13 -19.35 28.05
N VAL A 858 4.67 -18.21 27.65
CA VAL A 858 4.11 -16.86 27.93
C VAL A 858 2.65 -16.73 27.50
N GLU A 859 2.28 -17.33 26.37
CA GLU A 859 0.92 -17.30 25.86
C GLU A 859 -0.06 -18.02 26.79
N VAL A 860 0.22 -19.27 27.18
CA VAL A 860 -0.62 -20.02 28.12
C VAL A 860 -0.69 -19.35 29.50
N GLN A 861 0.38 -18.67 29.92
CA GLN A 861 0.38 -17.86 31.15
C GLN A 861 -0.62 -16.71 31.04
N ALA A 862 -0.48 -15.87 30.01
CA ALA A 862 -1.35 -14.71 29.80
C ALA A 862 -2.81 -15.14 29.62
N ASP A 863 -3.06 -16.21 28.87
CA ASP A 863 -4.38 -16.76 28.65
C ASP A 863 -5.00 -17.28 29.97
N SER A 864 -4.25 -18.05 30.76
CA SER A 864 -4.71 -18.55 32.06
C SER A 864 -5.00 -17.42 33.05
N LEU A 865 -4.15 -16.38 33.09
CA LEU A 865 -4.38 -15.18 33.90
C LEU A 865 -5.68 -14.49 33.51
N ALA A 866 -5.94 -14.34 32.20
CA ALA A 866 -7.17 -13.73 31.70
C ALA A 866 -8.44 -14.52 32.07
N THR A 867 -8.35 -15.86 32.15
CA THR A 867 -9.45 -16.72 32.62
C THR A 867 -9.60 -16.69 34.14
N LEU A 868 -8.50 -16.76 34.90
CA LEU A 868 -8.52 -16.65 36.37
C LEU A 868 -9.21 -15.35 36.80
N GLY A 869 -8.88 -14.25 36.11
CA GLY A 869 -9.43 -12.93 36.36
C GLY A 869 -10.94 -12.78 36.22
N ILE A 870 -11.64 -13.74 35.61
CA ILE A 870 -13.10 -13.72 35.45
C ILE A 870 -13.83 -14.79 36.29
N LEU A 871 -13.10 -15.51 37.15
CA LEU A 871 -13.70 -16.44 38.11
C LEU A 871 -14.20 -15.65 39.32
N ASN A 872 -15.50 -15.67 39.57
CA ASN A 872 -16.13 -15.01 40.71
C ASN A 872 -15.76 -15.66 42.07
N ILE A 873 -15.25 -16.90 42.06
CA ILE A 873 -14.73 -17.58 43.27
C ILE A 873 -13.46 -16.93 43.85
N LEU A 874 -12.71 -16.17 43.05
CA LEU A 874 -11.54 -15.43 43.53
C LEU A 874 -11.95 -14.14 44.23
N SER A 875 -11.12 -13.67 45.16
CA SER A 875 -11.33 -12.33 45.70
C SER A 875 -11.23 -11.27 44.59
N PRO A 876 -11.99 -10.18 44.65
CA PRO A 876 -11.93 -9.12 43.64
C PRO A 876 -10.52 -8.55 43.41
N GLU A 877 -9.66 -8.56 44.43
CA GLU A 877 -8.26 -8.11 44.34
C GLU A 877 -7.35 -9.13 43.65
N GLU A 878 -7.60 -10.43 43.81
CA GLU A 878 -6.85 -11.49 43.13
C GLU A 878 -7.25 -11.60 41.66
N ALA A 879 -8.55 -11.48 41.37
CA ALA A 879 -9.07 -11.44 40.01
C ALA A 879 -8.49 -10.25 39.24
N GLU A 880 -8.52 -9.05 39.82
CA GLU A 880 -7.92 -7.84 39.24
C GLU A 880 -6.41 -7.99 38.99
N ARG A 881 -5.64 -8.42 39.99
CA ARG A 881 -4.20 -8.67 39.83
C ARG A 881 -3.90 -9.68 38.71
N SER A 882 -4.75 -10.69 38.56
CA SER A 882 -4.61 -11.66 37.47
C SER A 882 -4.82 -10.99 36.10
N LEU A 883 -5.85 -10.14 35.96
CA LEU A 883 -6.15 -9.42 34.72
C LEU A 883 -5.09 -8.36 34.38
N GLU A 884 -4.60 -7.60 35.35
CA GLU A 884 -3.50 -6.64 35.15
C GLU A 884 -2.24 -7.34 34.66
N ARG A 885 -1.91 -8.48 35.28
CA ARG A 885 -0.77 -9.29 34.86
C ARG A 885 -0.98 -9.93 33.49
N ALA A 886 -2.21 -10.31 33.14
CA ALA A 886 -2.55 -10.79 31.80
C ALA A 886 -2.30 -9.71 30.75
N VAL A 887 -2.74 -8.47 31.01
CA VAL A 887 -2.50 -7.31 30.12
C VAL A 887 -1.00 -7.05 29.96
N GLU A 888 -0.25 -6.98 31.07
CA GLU A 888 1.19 -6.73 31.04
C GLU A 888 1.95 -7.80 30.25
N LEU A 889 1.70 -9.09 30.53
CA LEU A 889 2.37 -10.19 29.81
C LEU A 889 2.00 -10.19 28.33
N SER A 890 0.72 -10.07 28.02
CA SER A 890 0.26 -10.17 26.63
C SER A 890 0.72 -8.98 25.78
N GLU A 891 0.69 -7.75 26.31
CA GLU A 891 1.22 -6.59 25.57
C GLU A 891 2.74 -6.66 25.40
N SER A 892 3.49 -7.01 26.46
CA SER A 892 4.96 -7.07 26.40
C SER A 892 5.49 -8.18 25.49
N ALA A 893 4.76 -9.28 25.37
CA ALA A 893 5.07 -10.39 24.46
C ALA A 893 4.46 -10.23 23.06
N GLY A 894 3.74 -9.13 22.79
CA GLY A 894 3.10 -8.88 21.50
C GLY A 894 1.94 -9.83 21.16
N LEU A 895 1.33 -10.45 22.17
CA LEU A 895 0.19 -11.36 22.05
C LEU A 895 -1.12 -10.56 21.90
N LEU A 896 -1.30 -9.89 20.77
CA LEU A 896 -2.36 -8.88 20.58
C LEU A 896 -3.78 -9.41 20.86
N VAL A 897 -4.07 -10.67 20.50
CA VAL A 897 -5.36 -11.32 20.74
C VAL A 897 -5.62 -11.52 22.23
N THR A 898 -4.67 -12.10 22.94
CA THR A 898 -4.74 -12.29 24.39
C THR A 898 -4.80 -10.96 25.10
N ALA A 899 -4.11 -9.93 24.60
CA ALA A 899 -4.17 -8.57 25.11
C ALA A 899 -5.56 -7.95 24.94
N ILE A 900 -6.20 -8.06 23.77
CA ILE A 900 -7.58 -7.60 23.57
C ILE A 900 -8.52 -8.29 24.56
N ARG A 901 -8.40 -9.62 24.73
CA ARG A 901 -9.20 -10.37 25.70
C ARG A 901 -8.93 -9.92 27.14
N ALA A 902 -7.66 -9.75 27.51
CA ALA A 902 -7.27 -9.30 28.84
C ALA A 902 -7.78 -7.88 29.13
N HIS A 903 -7.68 -6.96 28.18
CA HIS A 903 -8.25 -5.60 28.27
C HIS A 903 -9.78 -5.62 28.36
N THR A 904 -10.45 -6.49 27.60
CA THR A 904 -11.91 -6.67 27.67
C THR A 904 -12.33 -7.11 29.07
N ASN A 905 -11.66 -8.15 29.60
CA ASN A 905 -11.95 -8.68 30.92
C ASN A 905 -11.63 -7.67 32.02
N LEU A 906 -10.48 -6.99 31.96
CA LEU A 906 -10.08 -5.96 32.92
C LEU A 906 -11.01 -4.75 32.87
N GLY A 907 -11.38 -4.30 31.68
CA GLY A 907 -12.35 -3.23 31.46
C GLY A 907 -13.69 -3.59 32.09
N THR A 908 -14.17 -4.81 31.88
CA THR A 908 -15.42 -5.31 32.47
C THR A 908 -15.34 -5.37 34.00
N ALA A 909 -14.21 -5.83 34.56
CA ALA A 909 -14.00 -5.87 36.01
C ALA A 909 -13.99 -4.46 36.63
N TYR A 910 -13.31 -3.49 35.99
CA TYR A 910 -13.33 -2.08 36.41
C TYR A 910 -14.72 -1.45 36.27
N HIS A 911 -15.49 -1.82 35.25
CA HIS A 911 -16.86 -1.34 35.10
C HIS A 911 -17.71 -1.80 36.28
N ARG A 912 -17.71 -3.10 36.63
CA ARG A 912 -18.47 -3.62 37.79
C ARG A 912 -18.10 -2.93 39.11
N LYS A 913 -16.83 -2.57 39.32
CA LYS A 913 -16.37 -1.83 40.51
C LYS A 913 -16.72 -0.33 40.51
N GLY A 914 -17.30 0.20 39.42
CA GLY A 914 -17.59 1.63 39.27
C GLY A 914 -16.36 2.48 38.92
N MET A 915 -15.24 1.86 38.52
CA MET A 915 -14.03 2.54 38.05
C MET A 915 -14.17 2.93 36.57
N LEU A 916 -15.20 3.71 36.25
CA LEU A 916 -15.67 3.96 34.87
C LEU A 916 -14.56 4.49 33.94
N LYS A 917 -13.74 5.43 34.42
CA LYS A 917 -12.62 5.99 33.62
C LYS A 917 -11.54 4.96 33.30
N GLU A 918 -11.19 4.11 34.26
CA GLU A 918 -10.19 3.06 34.02
C GLU A 918 -10.76 2.00 33.08
N SER A 919 -12.04 1.66 33.23
CA SER A 919 -12.76 0.78 32.31
C SER A 919 -12.73 1.32 30.87
N ALA A 920 -13.10 2.59 30.66
CA ALA A 920 -13.07 3.23 29.35
C ALA A 920 -11.66 3.21 28.73
N LYS A 921 -10.59 3.41 29.53
CA LYS A 921 -9.21 3.27 29.04
C LYS A 921 -8.91 1.86 28.53
N GLN A 922 -9.34 0.82 29.26
CA GLN A 922 -9.11 -0.56 28.85
C GLN A 922 -9.81 -0.88 27.52
N PHE A 923 -11.08 -0.51 27.36
CA PHE A 923 -11.80 -0.73 26.10
C PHE A 923 -11.27 0.14 24.96
N SER A 924 -10.83 1.37 25.23
CA SER A 924 -10.15 2.20 24.23
C SER A 924 -8.85 1.56 23.76
N ARG A 925 -8.04 1.01 24.68
CA ARG A 925 -6.81 0.30 24.34
C ARG A 925 -7.10 -1.00 23.61
N GLY A 926 -8.07 -1.79 24.08
CA GLY A 926 -8.57 -2.98 23.39
C GLY A 926 -9.03 -2.69 21.96
N ARG A 927 -9.75 -1.58 21.74
CA ARG A 927 -10.19 -1.11 20.41
C ARG A 927 -9.00 -0.74 19.51
N GLU A 928 -8.00 -0.05 20.05
CA GLU A 928 -6.76 0.28 19.33
C GLU A 928 -6.02 -1.01 18.90
N LEU A 929 -5.85 -1.96 19.82
CA LEU A 929 -5.22 -3.24 19.54
C LEU A 929 -6.03 -4.02 18.49
N ALA A 930 -7.35 -4.10 18.63
CA ALA A 930 -8.24 -4.77 17.68
C ALA A 930 -8.17 -4.15 16.28
N ARG A 931 -8.00 -2.82 16.18
CA ARG A 931 -7.79 -2.11 14.92
C ARG A 931 -6.43 -2.43 14.29
N ARG A 932 -5.36 -2.48 15.09
CA ARG A 932 -4.01 -2.89 14.61
C ARG A 932 -4.01 -4.31 14.06
N VAL A 933 -4.79 -5.15 14.70
CA VAL A 933 -5.04 -6.55 14.37
C VAL A 933 -5.97 -6.71 13.16
N GLY A 934 -6.81 -5.71 12.86
CA GLY A 934 -7.78 -5.77 11.77
C GLY A 934 -9.02 -6.60 12.01
N PHE A 935 -9.29 -6.95 13.27
CA PHE A 935 -10.47 -7.72 13.62
C PHE A 935 -11.63 -6.78 13.79
N TYR A 936 -12.31 -6.54 12.68
CA TYR A 936 -13.44 -5.63 12.64
C TYR A 936 -14.53 -5.99 13.66
N ILE A 937 -14.81 -7.29 13.88
CA ILE A 937 -15.78 -7.75 14.89
C ILE A 937 -15.32 -7.37 16.30
N TRP A 938 -14.06 -7.60 16.65
CA TRP A 938 -13.58 -7.25 17.99
C TRP A 938 -13.43 -5.74 18.17
N GLU A 939 -12.98 -5.02 17.15
CA GLU A 939 -12.98 -3.54 17.20
C GLU A 939 -14.40 -3.03 17.45
N PHE A 940 -15.39 -3.62 16.78
CA PHE A 940 -16.80 -3.33 16.99
C PHE A 940 -17.22 -3.62 18.42
N ASP A 941 -16.92 -4.81 18.96
CA ASP A 941 -17.25 -5.18 20.34
C ASP A 941 -16.64 -4.20 21.37
N GLN A 942 -15.36 -3.84 21.20
CA GLN A 942 -14.69 -2.86 22.06
C GLN A 942 -15.32 -1.47 21.95
N ALA A 943 -15.71 -1.06 20.73
CA ALA A 943 -16.36 0.23 20.51
C ALA A 943 -17.73 0.29 21.18
N VAL A 944 -18.53 -0.78 21.05
CA VAL A 944 -19.83 -0.90 21.71
C VAL A 944 -19.68 -0.76 23.23
N SER A 945 -18.79 -1.55 23.86
CA SER A 945 -18.55 -1.47 25.31
C SER A 945 -18.02 -0.10 25.75
N LEU A 946 -17.10 0.50 24.99
CA LEU A 946 -16.59 1.84 25.28
C LEU A 946 -17.71 2.89 25.28
N LEU A 947 -18.59 2.88 24.28
CA LEU A 947 -19.69 3.83 24.20
C LEU A 947 -20.68 3.65 25.37
N ASP A 948 -20.89 2.42 25.82
CA ASP A 948 -21.75 2.14 26.97
C ASP A 948 -21.21 2.80 28.26
N ILE A 949 -19.91 2.68 28.49
CA ILE A 949 -19.24 3.25 29.66
C ILE A 949 -19.15 4.78 29.56
N GLU A 950 -18.89 5.32 28.38
CA GLU A 950 -18.87 6.77 28.16
C GLU A 950 -20.25 7.40 28.41
N MET A 951 -21.34 6.67 28.13
CA MET A 951 -22.69 7.08 28.55
C MET A 951 -22.86 7.08 30.08
N ASP A 952 -22.33 6.09 30.80
CA ASP A 952 -22.34 6.07 32.26
C ASP A 952 -21.56 7.24 32.88
N ILE A 953 -20.41 7.59 32.27
CA ILE A 953 -19.59 8.76 32.66
C ILE A 953 -20.33 10.07 32.35
N GLY A 954 -21.19 10.09 31.33
CA GLY A 954 -21.92 11.28 30.87
C GLY A 954 -21.27 12.01 29.69
N ASN A 955 -20.32 11.39 28.99
CA ASN A 955 -19.65 11.96 27.81
C ASN A 955 -20.49 11.83 26.53
N LEU A 956 -21.74 12.32 26.58
CA LEU A 956 -22.73 12.10 25.52
C LEU A 956 -22.33 12.78 24.19
N ALA A 957 -21.52 13.84 24.23
CA ALA A 957 -21.01 14.48 23.01
C ALA A 957 -20.08 13.56 22.20
N PHE A 958 -19.18 12.85 22.89
CA PHE A 958 -18.32 11.84 22.25
C PHE A 958 -19.16 10.70 21.68
N VAL A 959 -20.11 10.19 22.47
CA VAL A 959 -20.99 9.09 22.06
C VAL A 959 -21.77 9.46 20.81
N GLY A 960 -22.38 10.64 20.75
CA GLY A 960 -23.12 11.12 19.58
C GLY A 960 -22.28 11.22 18.31
N GLY A 961 -20.98 11.53 18.42
CA GLY A 961 -20.06 11.59 17.29
C GLY A 961 -19.62 10.22 16.73
N GLU A 962 -19.80 9.15 17.50
CA GLU A 962 -19.32 7.80 17.17
C GLU A 962 -20.46 6.81 16.89
N ILE A 963 -21.61 6.96 17.56
CA ILE A 963 -22.69 5.98 17.54
C ILE A 963 -23.28 5.76 16.15
N THR A 964 -23.45 6.82 15.35
CA THR A 964 -23.94 6.70 13.97
C THR A 964 -22.95 5.90 13.11
N LYS A 965 -21.64 6.15 13.27
CA LYS A 965 -20.60 5.40 12.54
C LYS A 965 -20.62 3.93 12.93
N LEU A 966 -20.81 3.62 14.21
CA LEU A 966 -20.91 2.25 14.70
C LEU A 966 -22.15 1.53 14.10
N ILE A 967 -23.29 2.20 14.02
CA ILE A 967 -24.51 1.60 13.44
C ILE A 967 -24.36 1.38 11.92
N GLU A 968 -23.72 2.31 11.20
CA GLU A 968 -23.48 2.19 9.75
C GLU A 968 -22.65 0.96 9.38
N THR A 969 -21.87 0.43 10.31
CA THR A 969 -20.97 -0.70 10.07
C THR A 969 -21.57 -2.06 10.47
N ILE A 970 -22.79 -2.09 11.04
CA ILE A 970 -23.52 -3.33 11.35
C ILE A 970 -23.77 -4.24 10.13
N PRO A 971 -24.11 -3.74 8.92
CA PRO A 971 -24.34 -4.60 7.75
C PRO A 971 -23.12 -5.45 7.35
N GLU A 972 -21.94 -5.10 7.84
CA GLU A 972 -20.68 -5.83 7.61
C GLU A 972 -20.49 -6.99 8.60
N LEU A 973 -21.34 -7.10 9.63
CA LEU A 973 -21.30 -8.17 10.63
C LEU A 973 -22.12 -9.39 10.17
N PRO A 974 -21.76 -10.60 10.60
CA PRO A 974 -22.60 -11.78 10.44
C PRO A 974 -24.00 -11.54 11.02
N SER A 975 -25.04 -11.91 10.29
CA SER A 975 -26.45 -11.58 10.58
C SER A 975 -27.03 -12.09 11.92
N THR A 976 -26.23 -12.79 12.71
CA THR A 976 -26.57 -13.42 14.00
C THR A 976 -25.69 -12.95 15.16
N SER A 977 -24.85 -11.92 14.99
CA SER A 977 -23.95 -11.45 16.06
C SER A 977 -24.72 -10.81 17.23
N PRO A 978 -24.55 -11.29 18.48
CA PRO A 978 -25.10 -10.66 19.69
C PRO A 978 -24.69 -9.19 19.83
N SER A 979 -23.49 -8.83 19.40
CA SER A 979 -22.97 -7.46 19.47
C SER A 979 -23.77 -6.47 18.64
N ALA A 980 -24.36 -6.92 17.52
CA ALA A 980 -25.24 -6.08 16.72
C ALA A 980 -26.52 -5.69 17.48
N ILE A 981 -27.07 -6.62 18.28
CA ILE A 981 -28.21 -6.33 19.16
C ILE A 981 -27.79 -5.29 20.21
N TRP A 982 -26.63 -5.48 20.83
CA TRP A 982 -26.13 -4.57 21.86
C TRP A 982 -25.88 -3.16 21.32
N ALA A 983 -25.40 -3.02 20.08
CA ALA A 983 -25.25 -1.72 19.44
C ALA A 983 -26.58 -0.96 19.27
N TYR A 984 -27.67 -1.66 18.91
CA TYR A 984 -29.01 -1.04 18.83
C TYR A 984 -29.55 -0.65 20.22
N VAL A 985 -29.27 -1.44 21.25
CA VAL A 985 -29.60 -1.11 22.64
C VAL A 985 -28.88 0.17 23.06
N ILE A 986 -27.58 0.28 22.75
CA ILE A 986 -26.77 1.48 23.01
C ILE A 986 -27.29 2.69 22.22
N GLU A 987 -27.69 2.53 20.96
CA GLU A 987 -28.32 3.59 20.17
C GLU A 987 -29.60 4.12 20.83
N SER A 988 -30.50 3.23 21.22
CA SER A 988 -31.72 3.62 21.94
C SER A 988 -31.39 4.32 23.26
N ARG A 989 -30.44 3.75 24.03
CA ARG A 989 -29.99 4.31 25.31
C ARG A 989 -29.48 5.73 25.13
N TYR A 990 -28.63 6.00 24.14
CA TYR A 990 -28.11 7.33 23.85
C TYR A 990 -29.23 8.35 23.62
N TYR A 991 -30.18 8.06 22.72
CA TYR A 991 -31.32 8.96 22.45
C TYR A 991 -32.16 9.21 23.70
N ARG A 992 -32.33 8.19 24.56
CA ARG A 992 -33.02 8.35 25.84
C ARG A 992 -32.26 9.31 26.76
N LEU A 993 -30.95 9.13 26.92
CA LEU A 993 -30.11 9.94 27.82
C LEU A 993 -30.04 11.41 27.38
N ILE A 994 -30.15 11.71 26.08
CA ILE A 994 -30.25 13.11 25.60
C ILE A 994 -31.67 13.69 25.68
N GLY A 995 -32.67 12.84 25.92
CA GLY A 995 -34.07 13.21 26.06
C GLY A 995 -34.88 13.24 24.75
N ASP A 996 -34.44 12.52 23.72
CA ASP A 996 -35.21 12.22 22.51
C ASP A 996 -35.88 10.85 22.65
N TRP A 997 -36.93 10.79 23.49
CA TRP A 997 -37.60 9.55 23.85
C TRP A 997 -38.35 8.90 22.68
N GLU A 998 -38.85 9.68 21.72
CA GLU A 998 -39.53 9.14 20.53
C GLU A 998 -38.56 8.35 19.65
N THR A 999 -37.38 8.91 19.37
CA THR A 999 -36.34 8.19 18.62
C THR A 999 -35.85 6.98 19.41
N ALA A 1000 -35.58 7.14 20.71
CA ALA A 1000 -35.16 6.03 21.57
C ALA A 1000 -36.14 4.86 21.54
N LEU A 1001 -37.44 5.15 21.67
CA LEU A 1001 -38.52 4.16 21.64
C LEU A 1001 -38.60 3.48 20.27
N LYS A 1002 -38.55 4.25 19.18
CA LYS A 1002 -38.59 3.69 17.83
C LYS A 1002 -37.46 2.68 17.62
N LYS A 1003 -36.23 3.06 17.99
CA LYS A 1003 -35.04 2.21 17.80
C LYS A 1003 -35.14 0.89 18.57
N ILE A 1004 -35.59 0.94 19.83
CA ILE A 1004 -35.68 -0.27 20.64
C ILE A 1004 -36.83 -1.18 20.23
N VAL A 1005 -37.96 -0.62 19.79
CA VAL A 1005 -39.10 -1.37 19.23
C VAL A 1005 -38.71 -2.09 17.93
N ASP A 1006 -37.99 -1.42 17.04
CA ASP A 1006 -37.48 -2.02 15.80
C ASP A 1006 -36.55 -3.22 16.13
N CYS A 1007 -35.66 -3.06 17.11
CA CYS A 1007 -34.78 -4.14 17.59
C CYS A 1007 -35.57 -5.30 18.23
N TYR A 1008 -36.56 -4.99 19.07
CA TYR A 1008 -37.42 -5.97 19.74
C TYR A 1008 -38.17 -6.84 18.72
N HIS A 1009 -38.81 -6.22 17.73
CA HIS A 1009 -39.51 -6.95 16.67
C HIS A 1009 -38.56 -7.75 15.77
N PHE A 1010 -37.34 -7.26 15.53
CA PHE A 1010 -36.32 -8.01 14.82
C PHE A 1010 -35.94 -9.31 15.55
N ILE A 1011 -35.69 -9.24 16.86
CA ILE A 1011 -35.38 -10.40 17.71
C ILE A 1011 -36.52 -11.41 17.69
N GLN A 1012 -37.76 -10.95 17.89
CA GLN A 1012 -38.94 -11.82 17.86
C GLN A 1012 -39.11 -12.52 16.50
N LYS A 1013 -38.98 -11.79 15.40
CA LYS A 1013 -39.12 -12.34 14.04
C LYS A 1013 -38.04 -13.39 13.74
N LYS A 1014 -36.85 -13.25 14.31
CA LYS A 1014 -35.73 -14.18 14.15
C LYS A 1014 -35.76 -15.38 15.10
N GLY A 1015 -36.75 -15.44 16.01
CA GLY A 1015 -36.85 -16.53 16.99
C GLY A 1015 -35.73 -16.53 18.05
N MET A 1016 -35.05 -15.39 18.25
CA MET A 1016 -33.94 -15.25 19.19
C MET A 1016 -34.45 -14.96 20.61
N GLN A 1017 -35.37 -15.77 21.11
CA GLN A 1017 -36.10 -15.52 22.37
C GLN A 1017 -35.17 -15.31 23.59
N LYS A 1018 -33.99 -15.96 23.60
CA LYS A 1018 -32.99 -15.80 24.67
C LYS A 1018 -32.42 -14.38 24.80
N ASN A 1019 -32.51 -13.56 23.75
CA ASN A 1019 -31.94 -12.21 23.71
C ASN A 1019 -32.99 -11.12 23.97
N LEU A 1020 -34.26 -11.51 24.12
CA LEU A 1020 -35.36 -10.59 24.37
C LEU A 1020 -35.18 -9.76 25.67
N PRO A 1021 -34.69 -10.33 26.78
CA PRO A 1021 -34.46 -9.59 28.03
C PRO A 1021 -33.64 -8.32 27.85
N TRP A 1022 -32.59 -8.37 27.02
CA TRP A 1022 -31.67 -7.27 26.73
C TRP A 1022 -32.35 -6.03 26.13
N VAL A 1023 -33.54 -6.22 25.54
CA VAL A 1023 -34.29 -5.18 24.82
C VAL A 1023 -35.58 -4.81 25.54
N SER A 1024 -36.20 -5.74 26.29
CA SER A 1024 -37.41 -5.49 27.09
C SER A 1024 -37.22 -4.38 28.13
N VAL A 1025 -36.09 -4.39 28.85
CA VAL A 1025 -35.75 -3.41 29.89
C VAL A 1025 -35.65 -1.97 29.34
N PRO A 1026 -34.79 -1.68 28.35
CA PRO A 1026 -34.71 -0.34 27.75
C PRO A 1026 -36.01 0.09 27.06
N TYR A 1027 -36.81 -0.86 26.54
CA TYR A 1027 -38.12 -0.58 25.99
C TYR A 1027 -39.12 -0.09 27.06
N ALA A 1028 -39.25 -0.82 28.17
CA ALA A 1028 -40.09 -0.41 29.29
C ALA A 1028 -39.65 0.94 29.87
N LEU A 1029 -38.34 1.16 30.03
CA LEU A 1029 -37.77 2.43 30.47
C LEU A 1029 -38.19 3.61 29.58
N ALA A 1030 -38.07 3.47 28.26
CA ALA A 1030 -38.48 4.53 27.32
C ALA A 1030 -39.98 4.85 27.43
N LEU A 1031 -40.83 3.85 27.63
CA LEU A 1031 -42.28 4.06 27.82
C LEU A 1031 -42.61 4.77 29.15
N ILE A 1032 -41.91 4.42 30.24
CA ILE A 1032 -42.09 5.07 31.55
C ILE A 1032 -41.71 6.56 31.49
N GLU A 1033 -40.62 6.91 30.81
CA GLU A 1033 -40.19 8.31 30.63
C GLU A 1033 -41.17 9.13 29.79
N MET A 1034 -41.92 8.48 28.90
CA MET A 1034 -42.99 9.08 28.10
C MET A 1034 -44.37 9.04 28.78
N ASP A 1035 -44.44 8.62 30.04
CA ASP A 1035 -45.69 8.48 30.81
C ASP A 1035 -46.71 7.49 30.18
N ARG A 1036 -46.23 6.51 29.39
CA ARG A 1036 -47.06 5.45 28.76
C ARG A 1036 -47.11 4.20 29.65
N LEU A 1037 -47.66 4.37 30.85
CA LEU A 1037 -47.52 3.41 31.95
C LEU A 1037 -48.16 2.04 31.66
N ASP A 1038 -49.35 1.99 31.05
CA ASP A 1038 -50.05 0.72 30.75
C ASP A 1038 -49.27 -0.14 29.74
N GLU A 1039 -48.62 0.50 28.77
CA GLU A 1039 -47.79 -0.19 27.78
C GLU A 1039 -46.50 -0.70 28.41
N ALA A 1040 -45.88 0.09 29.28
CA ALA A 1040 -44.70 -0.33 30.03
C ALA A 1040 -45.00 -1.53 30.94
N GLU A 1041 -46.15 -1.53 31.62
CA GLU A 1041 -46.60 -2.62 32.48
C GLU A 1041 -46.70 -3.94 31.71
N LYS A 1042 -47.23 -3.89 30.47
CA LYS A 1042 -47.34 -5.07 29.62
C LYS A 1042 -45.98 -5.67 29.27
N ILE A 1043 -45.01 -4.84 28.90
CA ILE A 1043 -43.64 -5.29 28.57
C ILE A 1043 -42.96 -5.90 29.80
N ILE A 1044 -43.08 -5.26 30.95
CA ILE A 1044 -42.50 -5.76 32.22
C ILE A 1044 -43.15 -7.09 32.62
N ALA A 1045 -44.47 -7.21 32.50
CA ALA A 1045 -45.19 -8.44 32.82
C ALA A 1045 -44.82 -9.60 31.88
N GLU A 1046 -44.66 -9.33 30.58
CA GLU A 1046 -44.19 -10.33 29.60
C GLU A 1046 -42.80 -10.86 29.98
N GLU A 1047 -41.86 -9.98 30.34
CA GLU A 1047 -40.51 -10.33 30.76
C GLU A 1047 -40.49 -11.18 32.05
N LEU A 1048 -41.25 -10.77 33.07
CA LEU A 1048 -41.33 -11.50 34.36
C LEU A 1048 -41.97 -12.90 34.22
N LEU A 1049 -42.71 -13.17 33.15
CA LEU A 1049 -43.34 -14.46 32.86
C LEU A 1049 -42.40 -15.44 32.11
N MET A 1050 -41.29 -14.99 31.52
CA MET A 1050 -40.37 -15.83 30.73
C MET A 1050 -39.42 -16.69 31.59
N ASP A 1051 -39.90 -17.12 32.76
CA ASP A 1051 -39.16 -17.79 33.83
C ASP A 1051 -38.40 -19.06 33.39
N GLN A 1052 -37.13 -18.91 33.01
CA GLN A 1052 -36.02 -19.89 33.13
C GLN A 1052 -34.66 -19.15 33.18
N GLN A 1053 -34.32 -18.62 34.37
CA GLN A 1053 -33.05 -17.97 34.76
C GLN A 1053 -32.29 -17.15 33.68
N PRO A 1054 -32.75 -15.92 33.36
CA PRO A 1054 -31.92 -14.90 32.71
C PRO A 1054 -31.07 -14.14 33.75
N ASP A 1055 -29.94 -13.55 33.32
CA ASP A 1055 -28.97 -12.78 34.15
C ASP A 1055 -29.59 -12.11 35.38
N GLU A 1056 -29.10 -12.45 36.59
CA GLU A 1056 -29.63 -11.97 37.88
C GLU A 1056 -29.80 -10.43 37.91
N LEU A 1057 -28.88 -9.71 37.27
CA LEU A 1057 -28.90 -8.26 37.17
C LEU A 1057 -30.05 -7.73 36.31
N GLN A 1058 -30.34 -8.35 35.16
CA GLN A 1058 -31.41 -7.92 34.25
C GLN A 1058 -32.77 -8.08 34.94
N HIS A 1059 -32.97 -9.22 35.61
CA HIS A 1059 -34.18 -9.52 36.34
C HIS A 1059 -34.38 -8.57 37.54
N LEU A 1060 -33.30 -8.27 38.26
CA LEU A 1060 -33.31 -7.26 39.32
C LEU A 1060 -33.74 -5.89 38.80
N ILE A 1061 -33.14 -5.43 37.69
CA ILE A 1061 -33.50 -4.14 37.06
C ILE A 1061 -34.97 -4.13 36.64
N THR A 1062 -35.49 -5.19 36.03
CA THR A 1062 -36.91 -5.29 35.65
C THR A 1062 -37.85 -5.13 36.85
N ARG A 1063 -37.51 -5.70 38.01
CA ARG A 1063 -38.30 -5.57 39.24
C ARG A 1063 -38.22 -4.17 39.84
N LEU A 1064 -37.06 -3.51 39.76
CA LEU A 1064 -36.91 -2.10 40.14
C LEU A 1064 -37.74 -1.19 39.24
N LEU A 1065 -37.81 -1.48 37.93
CA LEU A 1065 -38.70 -0.77 37.00
C LEU A 1065 -40.18 -0.96 37.35
N LEU A 1066 -40.59 -2.17 37.73
CA LEU A 1066 -41.95 -2.43 38.21
C LEU A 1066 -42.26 -1.59 39.46
N CYS A 1067 -41.33 -1.52 40.42
CA CYS A 1067 -41.49 -0.69 41.61
C CYS A 1067 -41.71 0.80 41.23
N ASN A 1068 -40.84 1.35 40.38
CA ASN A 1068 -40.94 2.74 39.93
C ASN A 1068 -42.22 3.03 39.13
N LEU A 1069 -42.66 2.07 38.30
CA LEU A 1069 -43.93 2.13 37.57
C LEU A 1069 -45.12 2.20 38.54
N LYS A 1070 -45.14 1.34 39.58
CA LYS A 1070 -46.23 1.29 40.56
C LYS A 1070 -46.32 2.57 41.41
N ILE A 1071 -45.18 3.18 41.73
CA ILE A 1071 -45.13 4.51 42.35
C ILE A 1071 -45.83 5.54 41.45
N LYS A 1072 -45.50 5.58 40.15
CA LYS A 1072 -46.13 6.52 39.19
C LYS A 1072 -47.63 6.26 39.00
N GLN A 1073 -48.08 5.01 39.06
CA GLN A 1073 -49.50 4.65 39.02
C GLN A 1073 -50.25 4.95 40.33
N GLY A 1074 -49.55 5.31 41.41
CA GLY A 1074 -50.13 5.55 42.74
C GLY A 1074 -50.40 4.27 43.55
N ASP A 1075 -49.93 3.11 43.10
CA ASP A 1075 -50.06 1.83 43.81
C ASP A 1075 -48.89 1.61 44.78
N GLN A 1076 -48.94 2.35 45.89
CA GLN A 1076 -47.88 2.35 46.90
C GLN A 1076 -47.72 0.98 47.58
N ALA A 1077 -48.82 0.24 47.74
CA ALA A 1077 -48.82 -1.05 48.41
C ALA A 1077 -48.04 -2.09 47.61
N GLU A 1078 -48.26 -2.15 46.29
CA GLU A 1078 -47.51 -3.06 45.44
C GLU A 1078 -46.05 -2.60 45.27
N ALA A 1079 -45.78 -1.30 45.16
CA ALA A 1079 -44.42 -0.77 45.11
C ALA A 1079 -43.59 -1.16 46.35
N ARG A 1080 -44.17 -1.01 47.55
CA ARG A 1080 -43.59 -1.45 48.83
C ARG A 1080 -43.35 -2.95 48.86
N ARG A 1081 -44.33 -3.75 48.42
CA ARG A 1081 -44.19 -5.21 48.36
C ARG A 1081 -43.02 -5.65 47.47
N VAL A 1082 -42.85 -5.00 46.31
CA VAL A 1082 -41.77 -5.32 45.38
C VAL A 1082 -40.39 -5.00 46.00
N ILE A 1083 -40.23 -3.82 46.61
CA ILE A 1083 -38.93 -3.41 47.19
C ILE A 1083 -38.58 -4.22 48.44
N ASP A 1084 -39.54 -4.50 49.32
CA ASP A 1084 -39.32 -5.33 50.52
C ASP A 1084 -38.89 -6.76 50.11
N ASN A 1085 -39.50 -7.29 49.04
CA ASN A 1085 -39.12 -8.60 48.53
C ASN A 1085 -37.68 -8.58 47.98
N LEU A 1086 -37.28 -7.55 47.24
CA LEU A 1086 -35.91 -7.41 46.74
C LEU A 1086 -34.88 -7.30 47.88
N GLN A 1087 -35.18 -6.51 48.91
CA GLN A 1087 -34.29 -6.35 50.06
C GLN A 1087 -34.17 -7.62 50.93
N SER A 1088 -35.21 -8.47 50.94
CA SER A 1088 -35.19 -9.74 51.67
C SER A 1088 -34.38 -10.85 50.98
N GLN A 1089 -34.00 -10.67 49.72
CA GLN A 1089 -33.21 -11.62 48.95
C GLN A 1089 -31.70 -11.40 49.19
N GLU A 1090 -30.94 -12.49 49.25
CA GLU A 1090 -29.47 -12.42 49.14
C GLU A 1090 -29.13 -12.09 47.68
N LEU A 1091 -28.93 -10.81 47.41
CA LEU A 1091 -28.51 -10.30 46.11
C LEU A 1091 -27.00 -10.04 46.12
N ASP A 1092 -26.31 -10.39 45.04
CA ASP A 1092 -24.95 -9.90 44.81
C ASP A 1092 -24.99 -8.38 44.56
N ARG A 1093 -24.42 -7.61 45.48
CA ARG A 1093 -24.34 -6.14 45.42
C ARG A 1093 -22.93 -5.67 45.01
N SER A 1094 -22.12 -6.55 44.43
CA SER A 1094 -20.76 -6.24 43.98
C SER A 1094 -20.71 -5.24 42.82
N ASP A 1095 -21.79 -5.17 42.02
CA ASP A 1095 -21.93 -4.21 40.93
C ASP A 1095 -22.30 -2.81 41.44
N TRP A 1096 -21.55 -1.80 40.99
CA TRP A 1096 -21.70 -0.40 41.41
C TRP A 1096 -23.10 0.19 41.18
N LEU A 1097 -23.86 -0.34 40.23
CA LEU A 1097 -25.18 0.18 39.86
C LEU A 1097 -26.30 -0.38 40.76
N VAL A 1098 -26.11 -1.58 41.34
CA VAL A 1098 -27.17 -2.32 42.03
C VAL A 1098 -27.64 -1.65 43.31
N ASP A 1099 -26.74 -1.41 44.28
CA ASP A 1099 -27.11 -0.84 45.58
C ASP A 1099 -27.70 0.58 45.45
N PRO A 1100 -27.14 1.50 44.63
CA PRO A 1100 -27.74 2.80 44.39
C PRO A 1100 -29.14 2.72 43.79
N LEU A 1101 -29.40 1.84 42.81
CA LEU A 1101 -30.74 1.73 42.21
C LEU A 1101 -31.78 1.18 43.18
N ILE A 1102 -31.44 0.18 44.01
CA ILE A 1102 -32.35 -0.33 45.06
C ILE A 1102 -32.72 0.79 46.03
N LYS A 1103 -31.72 1.55 46.50
CA LYS A 1103 -31.94 2.67 47.43
C LYS A 1103 -32.73 3.80 46.80
N GLN A 1104 -32.52 4.07 45.52
CA GLN A 1104 -33.27 5.08 44.78
C GLN A 1104 -34.76 4.71 44.70
N SER A 1105 -35.08 3.46 44.36
CA SER A 1105 -36.46 2.98 44.36
C SER A 1105 -37.06 2.99 45.77
N GLU A 1106 -36.32 2.57 46.81
CA GLU A 1106 -36.77 2.64 48.20
C GLU A 1106 -37.06 4.08 48.65
N ALA A 1107 -36.20 5.04 48.30
CA ALA A 1107 -36.41 6.46 48.57
C ALA A 1107 -37.70 6.97 47.90
N GLY A 1108 -37.96 6.54 46.66
CA GLY A 1108 -39.21 6.82 45.96
C GLY A 1108 -40.44 6.25 46.67
N VAL A 1109 -40.39 5.00 47.16
CA VAL A 1109 -41.50 4.40 47.92
C VAL A 1109 -41.73 5.19 49.21
N LEU A 1110 -40.68 5.49 49.97
CA LEU A 1110 -40.76 6.27 51.21
C LEU A 1110 -41.33 7.67 50.99
N ALA A 1111 -40.93 8.35 49.91
CA ALA A 1111 -41.49 9.63 49.52
C ALA A 1111 -42.99 9.51 49.22
N SER A 1112 -43.41 8.48 48.46
CA SER A 1112 -44.82 8.24 48.17
C SER A 1112 -45.67 8.00 49.42
N GLU A 1113 -45.10 7.37 50.46
CA GLU A 1113 -45.73 7.15 51.77
C GLU A 1113 -45.71 8.37 52.70
N GLY A 1114 -45.08 9.48 52.28
CA GLY A 1114 -44.91 10.68 53.10
C GLY A 1114 -43.84 10.58 54.19
N ARG A 1115 -42.93 9.60 54.11
CA ARG A 1115 -41.80 9.40 55.04
C ARG A 1115 -40.59 10.22 54.60
N TRP A 1116 -40.77 11.53 54.53
CA TRP A 1116 -39.83 12.47 53.90
C TRP A 1116 -38.39 12.45 54.44
N PRO A 1117 -38.12 12.48 55.77
CA PRO A 1117 -36.73 12.52 56.26
C PRO A 1117 -35.92 11.28 55.87
N GLU A 1118 -36.56 10.12 55.84
CA GLU A 1118 -35.93 8.85 55.45
C GLU A 1118 -35.67 8.83 53.94
N ALA A 1119 -36.65 9.27 53.15
CA ALA A 1119 -36.52 9.41 51.71
C ALA A 1119 -35.37 10.37 51.33
N PHE A 1120 -35.29 11.55 51.97
CA PHE A 1120 -34.24 12.54 51.70
C PHE A 1120 -32.85 12.01 52.04
N THR A 1121 -32.72 11.28 53.15
CA THR A 1121 -31.45 10.66 53.55
C THR A 1121 -30.97 9.66 52.49
N LEU A 1122 -31.87 8.82 51.98
CA LEU A 1122 -31.52 7.85 50.94
C LEU A 1122 -31.23 8.51 49.60
N PHE A 1123 -32.03 9.50 49.17
CA PHE A 1123 -31.73 10.23 47.94
C PHE A 1123 -30.37 10.93 47.98
N GLN A 1124 -30.00 11.52 49.11
CA GLN A 1124 -28.66 12.11 49.28
C GLN A 1124 -27.56 11.04 49.18
N ASP A 1125 -27.70 9.90 49.86
CA ASP A 1125 -26.74 8.77 49.76
C ASP A 1125 -26.59 8.27 48.31
N VAL A 1126 -27.70 8.18 47.56
CA VAL A 1126 -27.69 7.80 46.14
C VAL A 1126 -26.94 8.84 45.29
N CYS A 1127 -27.20 10.13 45.49
CA CYS A 1127 -26.53 11.21 44.76
C CYS A 1127 -25.02 11.24 45.04
N ASP A 1128 -24.63 11.03 46.31
CA ASP A 1128 -23.23 11.00 46.74
C ASP A 1128 -22.49 9.79 46.16
N ARG A 1129 -23.14 8.62 46.11
CA ARG A 1129 -22.59 7.39 45.50
C ARG A 1129 -22.34 7.56 44.02
N PHE A 1130 -23.35 7.97 43.25
CA PHE A 1130 -23.17 8.20 41.81
C PHE A 1130 -22.11 9.27 41.53
N GLY A 1131 -22.04 10.32 42.33
CA GLY A 1131 -20.96 11.31 42.28
C GLY A 1131 -19.58 10.70 42.55
N GLY A 1132 -19.47 9.83 43.56
CA GLY A 1132 -18.25 9.12 43.92
C GLY A 1132 -17.71 8.21 42.81
N TYR A 1133 -18.60 7.56 42.05
CA TYR A 1133 -18.23 6.76 40.87
C TYR A 1133 -17.90 7.62 39.63
N GLY A 1134 -18.19 8.92 39.65
CA GLY A 1134 -18.12 9.77 38.48
C GLY A 1134 -19.19 9.46 37.43
N ALA A 1135 -20.31 8.88 37.86
CA ALA A 1135 -21.47 8.53 37.04
C ALA A 1135 -22.43 9.72 36.93
N TYR A 1136 -21.99 10.81 36.27
CA TYR A 1136 -22.62 12.12 36.39
C TYR A 1136 -24.05 12.19 35.83
N TRP A 1137 -24.37 11.40 34.80
CA TRP A 1137 -25.74 11.33 34.30
C TRP A 1137 -26.69 10.72 35.35
N TRP A 1138 -26.28 9.62 35.98
CA TRP A 1138 -27.03 8.95 37.03
C TRP A 1138 -27.19 9.86 38.26
N GLN A 1139 -26.15 10.60 38.63
CA GLN A 1139 -26.21 11.60 39.69
C GLN A 1139 -27.22 12.71 39.38
N ALA A 1140 -27.18 13.28 38.17
CA ALA A 1140 -28.10 14.34 37.76
C ALA A 1140 -29.56 13.86 37.76
N HIS A 1141 -29.80 12.63 37.29
CA HIS A 1141 -31.12 12.02 37.30
C HIS A 1141 -31.63 11.72 38.72
N ALA A 1142 -30.76 11.25 39.62
CA ALA A 1142 -31.11 11.07 41.04
C ALA A 1142 -31.44 12.40 41.72
N LEU A 1143 -30.68 13.47 41.44
CA LEU A 1143 -30.97 14.82 41.93
C LEU A 1143 -32.32 15.34 41.42
N LEU A 1144 -32.70 15.03 40.17
CA LEU A 1144 -34.01 15.41 39.64
C LEU A 1144 -35.14 14.78 40.47
N GLN A 1145 -35.06 13.48 40.77
CA GLN A 1145 -36.05 12.80 41.61
C GLN A 1145 -36.02 13.27 43.07
N PHE A 1146 -34.84 13.60 43.59
CA PHE A 1146 -34.70 14.14 44.93
C PHE A 1146 -35.35 15.54 45.05
N GLY A 1147 -35.16 16.38 44.03
CA GLY A 1147 -35.83 17.67 43.93
C GLY A 1147 -37.35 17.52 43.84
N ASP A 1148 -37.84 16.53 43.08
CA ASP A 1148 -39.26 16.20 43.02
C ASP A 1148 -39.81 15.80 44.39
N ALA A 1149 -39.11 14.96 45.16
CA ALA A 1149 -39.54 14.58 46.51
C ALA A 1149 -39.63 15.78 47.48
N HIS A 1150 -38.69 16.74 47.40
CA HIS A 1150 -38.77 17.98 48.18
C HIS A 1150 -39.91 18.90 47.71
N MET A 1151 -40.16 18.95 46.41
CA MET A 1151 -41.27 19.70 45.84
C MET A 1151 -42.62 19.12 46.30
N ASP A 1152 -42.76 17.80 46.33
CA ASP A 1152 -43.95 17.08 46.77
C ASP A 1152 -44.22 17.20 48.28
N CYS A 1153 -43.16 17.31 49.10
CA CYS A 1153 -43.27 17.58 50.54
C CYS A 1153 -43.93 18.95 50.82
N ALA A 1154 -43.75 19.91 49.90
CA ALA A 1154 -44.44 21.20 49.84
C ALA A 1154 -44.31 22.14 51.06
N ASP A 1155 -43.36 21.90 51.98
CA ASP A 1155 -43.05 22.85 53.06
C ASP A 1155 -42.04 23.93 52.60
N PRO A 1156 -42.04 25.14 53.20
CA PRO A 1156 -41.21 26.26 52.73
C PRO A 1156 -39.70 25.99 52.73
N GLU A 1157 -39.19 25.15 53.63
CA GLU A 1157 -37.77 24.79 53.62
C GLU A 1157 -37.50 23.76 52.52
N SER A 1158 -38.35 22.76 52.36
CA SER A 1158 -38.22 21.79 51.25
C SER A 1158 -38.32 22.44 49.88
N ILE A 1159 -39.18 23.45 49.68
CA ILE A 1159 -39.24 24.20 48.41
C ILE A 1159 -37.92 24.93 48.11
N ARG A 1160 -37.26 25.51 49.13
CA ARG A 1160 -35.93 26.10 48.97
C ARG A 1160 -34.88 25.05 48.61
N GLN A 1161 -34.92 23.89 49.26
CA GLN A 1161 -34.01 22.78 48.98
C GLN A 1161 -34.24 22.20 47.57
N ALA A 1162 -35.49 21.99 47.15
CA ALA A 1162 -35.85 21.56 45.80
C ALA A 1162 -35.22 22.47 44.74
N LYS A 1163 -35.29 23.80 44.93
CA LYS A 1163 -34.66 24.77 44.02
C LYS A 1163 -33.14 24.60 43.96
N GLN A 1164 -32.47 24.41 45.09
CA GLN A 1164 -31.02 24.18 45.12
C GLN A 1164 -30.64 22.87 44.42
N ILE A 1165 -31.38 21.80 44.69
CA ILE A 1165 -31.16 20.47 44.10
C ILE A 1165 -31.39 20.51 42.58
N PHE A 1166 -32.48 21.12 42.10
CA PHE A 1166 -32.72 21.27 40.66
C PHE A 1166 -31.65 22.12 39.98
N MET A 1167 -31.09 23.15 40.63
CA MET A 1167 -29.95 23.89 40.07
C MET A 1167 -28.69 23.02 39.95
N GLN A 1168 -28.44 22.13 40.92
CA GLN A 1168 -27.33 21.17 40.83
C GLN A 1168 -27.55 20.17 39.68
N ALA A 1169 -28.75 19.59 39.57
CA ALA A 1169 -29.13 18.70 38.46
C ALA A 1169 -28.97 19.41 37.11
N LEU A 1170 -29.45 20.65 36.99
CA LEU A 1170 -29.35 21.46 35.78
C LEU A 1170 -27.88 21.72 35.39
N ALA A 1171 -27.02 22.03 36.36
CA ALA A 1171 -25.60 22.26 36.09
C ALA A 1171 -24.92 21.00 35.53
N LEU A 1172 -25.24 19.82 36.07
CA LEU A 1172 -24.74 18.55 35.53
C LEU A 1172 -25.29 18.27 34.13
N PHE A 1173 -26.61 18.38 33.92
CA PHE A 1173 -27.24 18.21 32.62
C PHE A 1173 -26.83 19.26 31.59
N GLN A 1174 -26.28 20.41 31.95
CA GLN A 1174 -25.73 21.37 30.98
C GLN A 1174 -24.32 20.99 30.52
N ASN A 1175 -23.55 20.29 31.36
CA ASN A 1175 -22.22 19.80 31.01
C ASN A 1175 -22.26 18.54 30.15
N MET A 1176 -23.41 17.86 30.09
CA MET A 1176 -23.66 16.68 29.26
C MET A 1176 -24.79 17.06 28.29
N PRO A 1177 -24.68 17.01 26.96
CA PRO A 1177 -25.72 17.51 26.04
C PRO A 1177 -27.06 16.75 26.13
N SER A 1178 -27.86 16.99 27.18
CA SER A 1178 -29.06 16.26 27.57
C SER A 1178 -30.30 17.17 27.54
N GLU A 1179 -30.61 17.67 26.35
CA GLU A 1179 -31.56 18.76 26.14
C GLU A 1179 -32.96 18.50 26.72
N GLY A 1180 -33.47 17.27 26.65
CA GLY A 1180 -34.78 16.94 27.19
C GLY A 1180 -34.84 17.09 28.72
N TYR A 1181 -33.81 16.61 29.43
CA TYR A 1181 -33.72 16.74 30.89
C TYR A 1181 -33.38 18.16 31.33
N ILE A 1182 -32.59 18.92 30.55
CA ILE A 1182 -32.41 20.37 30.76
C ILE A 1182 -33.77 21.07 30.74
N ARG A 1183 -34.60 20.79 29.73
CA ARG A 1183 -35.92 21.41 29.58
C ARG A 1183 -36.84 21.05 30.75
N ILE A 1184 -36.90 19.78 31.14
CA ILE A 1184 -37.68 19.32 32.31
C ILE A 1184 -37.23 20.06 33.57
N THR A 1185 -35.93 20.09 33.84
CA THR A 1185 -35.38 20.72 35.05
C THR A 1185 -35.66 22.22 35.09
N GLN A 1186 -35.54 22.91 33.94
CA GLN A 1186 -35.91 24.33 33.81
C GLN A 1186 -37.40 24.57 34.04
N GLU A 1187 -38.27 23.67 33.59
CA GLU A 1187 -39.71 23.77 33.82
C GLU A 1187 -40.05 23.60 35.30
N LYS A 1188 -39.44 22.64 35.99
CA LYS A 1188 -39.57 22.46 37.45
C LYS A 1188 -39.11 23.70 38.22
N LEU A 1189 -37.97 24.28 37.86
CA LEU A 1189 -37.49 25.55 38.44
C LEU A 1189 -38.49 26.70 38.22
N ARG A 1190 -39.08 26.82 37.03
CA ARG A 1190 -40.12 27.84 36.75
C ARG A 1190 -41.40 27.60 37.55
N GLN A 1191 -41.78 26.35 37.82
CA GLN A 1191 -42.93 26.02 38.66
C GLN A 1191 -42.70 26.50 40.09
N LEU A 1192 -41.51 26.28 40.65
CA LEU A 1192 -41.13 26.77 41.98
C LEU A 1192 -41.10 28.32 42.06
N ASP A 1193 -40.59 28.99 41.03
CA ASP A 1193 -40.58 30.46 40.97
C ASP A 1193 -41.99 31.07 40.88
N ARG A 1194 -42.96 30.33 40.30
CA ARG A 1194 -44.37 30.74 40.23
C ARG A 1194 -45.09 30.54 41.57
N SER A 1195 -44.73 29.51 42.34
CA SER A 1195 -45.27 29.29 43.69
C SER A 1195 -44.79 30.34 44.69
N ASP A 1196 -43.59 30.90 44.52
CA ASP A 1196 -43.09 32.04 45.31
C ASP A 1196 -43.81 33.37 44.98
N ALA A 1197 -44.50 33.46 43.83
CA ALA A 1197 -45.14 34.68 43.33
C ALA A 1197 -46.66 34.77 43.63
N ALA A 1198 -47.26 33.77 44.29
CA ALA A 1198 -48.63 33.86 44.78
C ALA A 1198 -48.64 34.60 46.15
N PRO A 1199 -49.32 35.75 46.29
CA PRO A 1199 -49.48 36.36 47.60
C PRO A 1199 -50.42 35.50 48.45
N ILE A 1200 -49.94 35.12 49.64
CA ILE A 1200 -50.72 34.55 50.75
C ILE A 1200 -51.92 35.46 51.07
#